data_AF-A0A9D6W088-F1
#
_entry.id   AF-A0A9D6W088-F1
#
_cell.length_a   1.000
_cell.length_b   1.000
_cell.length_c   1.000
_cell.angle_alpha   90.00
_cell.angle_beta   90.00
_cell.angle_gamma   90.00
#
_symmetry.space_group_name_H-M   'P 1'
#
loop_
_entity.id
_entity.type
_entity.pdbx_description
1 polymer ?
#
loop_
_entity_poly.entity_id
_entity_poly.type
_entity_poly.pdbx_seq_one_letter_code
_entity_poly.pdbx_strand_id
1 'polypeptide(L)'
;MNQLRRPWPIVIALAAGACTHELDGLTPSATRLEPALVCDQQLTTEVAVTGEGMSPLPVQVLGEPAIRLPALELQRTADLRGAAGTGAAPIRIPDDGSPSRVRWTSQESMSFDVYPELGLADGVYSLTLTNGNGNASTLAPALSAVPPPAVTSVDPDLICVAQAETTITLTGEGFLDVGGTLPTVTATPDGGGDPIELTVSGVEDCFDVAGPTAGVRSCTAITCTIPAGGLPTSGASTSYLLVVTNPAPANCVSAEPVRLTVVPPPQIDSVEPPLACTDALPAEITLTGSGFLVIDGVYPTVTIDGTPVTLTAAGGCVDITGLAETVQSCTSLTLPFPASAATPGVHTIHLENPPPADCSATDVTITVALPPVITGVVPARICSADSVITVTGDNFLPETTVSVGGTAATSTTYVSSTEIQATIPPLPPGVHDVTVSNGAGCEATLPGALTVVENPIVFFVDPPVAYNGSDLQVTVYTSGVVGTVSGVTIALSGGGTPIDLAFTFDAARPNRILATVPAGTPPGVYDVSISTDLGCSATLAAGLTVTDTTTLALEAIDPPFGWTAGATAVSLTATDPPPAGTVPFAATPRAYLDPVGTGLAQPMRSVVFVDAARLTAVVPSGLAEGTYDVIVVNPTGEVGVLSGGFSVGALPPPVIVEISPASVVNSGPQTVTATGSDFRNPTASLDCVDPGTGAHSTVAATVAAWTATSVDVTVPADTLPAGTVCVVRLTNDDGTYADFSALSVTNPAANLQPFAPGTDMLVARRAPASVSGRATRVARFVYAIGGDDGSAAGALSSAEAAPVDLFGTMGSWRTLTYGLPGPRTLAGVALLGRYVYLVGGNDGTGPVGAVWRAKILDPVETPEVVDLDLRRGDGTTGLGGGTWHYRVSAVMPAADPDNPAGESLPSDPLVVLVPALPELVRLTIYWTGVAGAASYRIYRTAAADDPAGTELLLGELPAGGALSFEDTGLAVGTEAPLQVGDTGSWAVQPALTVPREAPGVAIAADPTTPGLWHLYAVAGRGAAGVLRTYEHAAITVAADSTQTLGPWTADAANLLPAGRSQLMAFAVDRSEASRVAVGATYLYAAAGADAAGATVRDTNAALVQAGGTLAAWQVQDTMTPGRAGYGAAAANNRLYVFGGQGAAPSTSTASAEICAGPGGGCTGGPPELVNWNALGLSLNVERYLTGSAVESAFIFLVGGQSTGGVPTASTELTVW
;
A
#
# COMPACT_ATOMS: atom_id res chain seq x y z
N MET A 1 91.45 -91.81 25.37
CA MET A 1 91.52 -92.51 26.66
C MET A 1 91.50 -91.44 27.73
N ASN A 2 90.37 -91.22 28.40
CA ASN A 2 90.01 -92.01 29.58
C ASN A 2 91.16 -92.09 30.58
N GLN A 3 90.94 -91.42 31.72
CA GLN A 3 91.32 -91.86 33.06
C GLN A 3 92.80 -91.77 33.50
N LEU A 4 92.92 -91.11 34.66
CA LEU A 4 93.72 -91.47 35.84
C LEU A 4 95.22 -91.15 35.90
N ARG A 5 95.47 -90.20 36.81
CA ARG A 5 96.35 -90.30 38.02
C ARG A 5 97.88 -90.38 37.87
N ARG A 6 98.46 -89.37 38.54
CA ARG A 6 99.62 -89.39 39.48
C ARG A 6 101.01 -89.64 38.85
N PRO A 7 102.14 -89.38 39.56
CA PRO A 7 102.41 -88.51 40.73
C PRO A 7 103.71 -87.65 40.58
N TRP A 8 104.09 -86.96 41.67
CA TRP A 8 105.43 -86.54 42.18
C TRP A 8 106.69 -87.31 41.65
N PRO A 9 107.98 -86.92 41.92
CA PRO A 9 108.53 -85.93 42.89
C PRO A 9 109.80 -85.12 42.46
N ILE A 10 110.16 -84.13 43.28
CA ILE A 10 111.47 -83.82 43.95
C ILE A 10 112.76 -84.27 43.24
N VAL A 11 113.80 -83.39 43.20
CA VAL A 11 115.19 -83.69 43.69
C VAL A 11 116.18 -82.52 43.47
N ILE A 12 116.66 -82.02 44.62
CA ILE A 12 118.05 -81.74 45.04
C ILE A 12 118.83 -80.51 44.49
N ALA A 13 118.87 -79.51 45.37
CA ALA A 13 120.03 -78.79 45.95
C ALA A 13 121.46 -79.00 45.39
N LEU A 14 122.24 -77.91 45.29
CA LEU A 14 123.35 -77.57 46.21
C LEU A 14 124.15 -76.33 45.74
N ALA A 15 124.32 -75.38 46.68
CA ALA A 15 125.49 -74.54 47.06
C ALA A 15 126.46 -73.97 45.99
N ALA A 16 127.09 -72.80 46.10
CA ALA A 16 127.13 -71.66 47.05
C ALA A 16 128.06 -70.56 46.45
N GLY A 17 127.98 -69.31 46.92
CA GLY A 17 129.05 -68.28 46.76
C GLY A 17 128.54 -66.84 46.53
N ALA A 18 128.91 -65.90 47.40
CA ALA A 18 128.26 -64.59 47.63
C ALA A 18 128.97 -63.35 47.03
N CYS A 19 128.24 -62.21 46.98
CA CYS A 19 128.64 -60.83 47.37
C CYS A 19 127.41 -59.87 47.30
N THR A 20 127.19 -59.01 48.31
CA THR A 20 126.09 -58.01 48.42
C THR A 20 126.64 -56.59 48.69
N HIS A 21 125.97 -55.54 48.19
CA HIS A 21 126.17 -54.11 48.55
C HIS A 21 124.80 -53.47 48.91
N GLU A 22 124.71 -52.77 50.04
CA GLU A 22 123.51 -52.09 50.57
C GLU A 22 123.60 -50.58 50.25
N LEU A 23 122.48 -49.92 49.88
CA LEU A 23 122.40 -48.48 49.52
C LEU A 23 121.66 -47.70 50.63
N ASP A 24 122.35 -46.81 51.34
CA ASP A 24 121.77 -45.91 52.37
C ASP A 24 121.01 -44.71 51.73
N GLY A 25 119.79 -44.39 52.18
CA GLY A 25 119.02 -43.22 51.73
C GLY A 25 117.85 -42.83 52.66
N LEU A 26 117.19 -41.69 52.44
CA LEU A 26 116.10 -41.18 53.31
C LEU A 26 114.85 -42.07 53.26
N THR A 27 114.17 -42.21 54.40
CA THR A 27 112.83 -42.82 54.50
C THR A 27 111.78 -41.76 54.20
N PRO A 28 110.90 -41.99 53.21
CA PRO A 28 109.84 -41.02 52.90
C PRO A 28 108.77 -41.03 53.99
N SER A 29 108.07 -39.92 54.19
CA SER A 29 106.88 -39.80 55.05
C SER A 29 105.78 -39.01 54.33
N ALA A 30 104.53 -39.48 54.37
CA ALA A 30 103.36 -38.74 53.90
C ALA A 30 102.53 -38.30 55.11
N THR A 31 102.10 -37.03 55.15
CA THR A 31 101.37 -36.43 56.27
C THR A 31 99.90 -36.12 55.94
N ARG A 32 99.56 -35.79 54.67
CA ARG A 32 98.20 -35.45 54.26
C ARG A 32 97.97 -35.68 52.76
N LEU A 33 96.73 -36.04 52.40
CA LEU A 33 96.20 -36.00 51.03
C LEU A 33 95.16 -34.89 50.87
N GLU A 34 95.11 -34.26 49.70
CA GLU A 34 94.11 -33.24 49.38
C GLU A 34 93.68 -33.29 47.89
N PRO A 35 92.40 -33.51 47.57
CA PRO A 35 91.33 -33.85 48.50
C PRO A 35 91.48 -35.28 49.05
N ALA A 36 91.02 -35.48 50.28
CA ALA A 36 91.03 -36.78 50.95
C ALA A 36 89.69 -37.55 50.83
N LEU A 37 88.72 -36.98 50.10
CA LEU A 37 87.43 -37.59 49.76
C LEU A 37 87.25 -37.52 48.25
N VAL A 38 87.04 -38.67 47.60
CA VAL A 38 86.98 -38.77 46.12
C VAL A 38 85.84 -39.67 45.67
N CYS A 39 85.31 -39.40 44.48
CA CYS A 39 84.38 -40.29 43.81
C CYS A 39 85.13 -41.50 43.25
N ASP A 40 84.70 -42.71 43.56
CA ASP A 40 85.40 -43.92 43.14
C ASP A 40 85.13 -44.33 41.67
N GLN A 41 83.97 -43.92 41.12
CA GLN A 41 83.44 -44.49 39.87
C GLN A 41 83.12 -43.49 38.75
N GLN A 42 83.09 -42.18 39.00
CA GLN A 42 82.63 -41.20 37.99
C GLN A 42 83.66 -40.15 37.58
N LEU A 43 84.55 -39.73 38.48
CA LEU A 43 85.38 -38.54 38.28
C LEU A 43 86.88 -38.86 38.37
N THR A 44 87.67 -38.19 37.54
CA THR A 44 89.14 -38.12 37.72
C THR A 44 89.46 -36.96 38.65
N THR A 45 90.03 -37.28 39.81
CA THR A 45 90.41 -36.32 40.86
C THR A 45 91.92 -36.35 41.06
N GLU A 46 92.60 -35.21 40.85
CA GLU A 46 94.02 -35.07 41.21
C GLU A 46 94.13 -34.94 42.74
N VAL A 47 94.90 -35.83 43.37
CA VAL A 47 95.13 -35.88 44.81
C VAL A 47 96.58 -35.50 45.11
N ALA A 48 96.76 -34.36 45.77
CA ALA A 48 98.06 -33.92 46.25
C ALA A 48 98.46 -34.69 47.52
N VAL A 49 99.72 -35.11 47.60
CA VAL A 49 100.35 -35.76 48.74
C VAL A 49 101.41 -34.81 49.31
N THR A 50 101.24 -34.43 50.58
CA THR A 50 102.22 -33.62 51.31
C THR A 50 102.97 -34.48 52.33
N GLY A 51 104.25 -34.21 52.56
CA GLY A 51 105.07 -34.93 53.54
C GLY A 51 106.54 -34.51 53.52
N GLU A 52 107.46 -35.44 53.77
CA GLU A 52 108.92 -35.19 53.77
C GLU A 52 109.69 -36.40 53.24
N GLY A 53 110.93 -36.18 52.76
CA GLY A 53 111.85 -37.25 52.39
C GLY A 53 111.46 -38.04 51.13
N MET A 54 110.52 -37.56 50.31
CA MET A 54 110.09 -38.20 49.06
C MET A 54 111.17 -38.00 47.99
N SER A 55 112.05 -38.98 47.80
CA SER A 55 113.23 -38.80 46.94
C SER A 55 113.15 -39.72 45.73
N PRO A 56 113.07 -39.17 44.51
CA PRO A 56 113.25 -39.94 43.29
C PRO A 56 114.67 -40.52 43.25
N LEU A 57 114.81 -41.71 42.70
CA LEU A 57 116.09 -42.38 42.54
C LEU A 57 116.52 -42.36 41.07
N PRO A 58 117.69 -41.79 40.72
CA PRO A 58 118.28 -42.00 39.42
C PRO A 58 118.66 -43.48 39.27
N VAL A 59 118.06 -44.15 38.30
CA VAL A 59 118.34 -45.54 37.94
C VAL A 59 118.96 -45.60 36.55
N GLN A 60 119.70 -46.68 36.26
CA GLN A 60 120.39 -46.86 34.97
C GLN A 60 121.49 -45.81 34.68
N VAL A 61 122.23 -45.38 35.70
CA VAL A 61 123.26 -44.31 35.62
C VAL A 61 124.41 -44.61 34.64
N LEU A 62 124.65 -45.89 34.31
CA LEU A 62 125.65 -46.31 33.32
C LEU A 62 125.01 -46.64 31.94
N GLY A 63 123.70 -46.39 31.76
CA GLY A 63 122.93 -46.47 30.52
C GLY A 63 122.22 -45.13 30.21
N GLU A 64 120.99 -45.15 29.68
CA GLU A 64 120.17 -43.93 29.63
C GLU A 64 119.69 -43.59 31.05
N PRO A 65 120.08 -42.44 31.64
CA PRO A 65 119.70 -42.12 33.00
C PRO A 65 118.18 -41.87 33.06
N ALA A 66 117.46 -42.70 33.82
CA ALA A 66 116.04 -42.54 34.10
C ALA A 66 115.84 -42.22 35.58
N ILE A 67 114.81 -41.43 35.91
CA ILE A 67 114.43 -41.17 37.30
C ILE A 67 113.26 -42.10 37.64
N ARG A 68 113.42 -42.92 38.67
CA ARG A 68 112.32 -43.70 39.25
C ARG A 68 111.70 -42.88 40.37
N LEU A 69 110.44 -42.49 40.21
CA LEU A 69 109.68 -41.78 41.24
C LEU A 69 109.35 -42.70 42.42
N PRO A 70 109.04 -42.14 43.60
CA PRO A 70 108.49 -42.90 44.71
C PRO A 70 107.23 -43.67 44.28
N ALA A 71 107.17 -44.96 44.62
CA ALA A 71 106.00 -45.77 44.36
C ALA A 71 104.89 -45.46 45.38
N LEU A 72 103.68 -45.22 44.89
CA LEU A 72 102.47 -45.01 45.69
C LEU A 72 101.60 -46.27 45.62
N GLU A 73 101.22 -46.82 46.76
CA GLU A 73 100.30 -47.96 46.85
C GLU A 73 99.14 -47.60 47.79
N LEU A 74 97.92 -47.63 47.26
CA LEU A 74 96.70 -47.48 48.04
C LEU A 74 96.21 -48.84 48.49
N GLN A 75 96.02 -48.99 49.80
CA GLN A 75 95.50 -50.20 50.40
C GLN A 75 94.19 -49.89 51.10
N ARG A 76 93.10 -50.58 50.73
CA ARG A 76 91.83 -50.45 51.46
C ARG A 76 92.01 -51.03 52.86
N THR A 77 91.76 -50.20 53.86
CA THR A 77 91.90 -50.51 55.29
C THR A 77 90.57 -50.73 55.98
N ALA A 78 89.52 -50.05 55.53
CA ALA A 78 88.17 -50.20 56.05
C ALA A 78 87.12 -49.93 54.96
N ASP A 79 85.88 -50.36 55.20
CA ASP A 79 84.72 -49.82 54.48
C ASP A 79 84.37 -48.40 54.96
N LEU A 80 83.37 -47.79 54.35
CA LEU A 80 82.94 -46.42 54.71
C LEU A 80 82.34 -46.31 56.12
N ARG A 81 82.01 -47.42 56.79
CA ARG A 81 81.54 -47.44 58.19
C ARG A 81 82.67 -47.68 59.19
N GLY A 82 83.90 -47.83 58.72
CA GLY A 82 85.08 -48.06 59.56
C GLY A 82 85.30 -49.53 59.95
N ALA A 83 84.55 -50.47 59.38
CA ALA A 83 84.83 -51.88 59.59
C ALA A 83 86.05 -52.30 58.76
N ALA A 84 86.99 -53.03 59.38
CA ALA A 84 88.24 -53.41 58.75
C ALA A 84 88.02 -54.19 57.44
N GLY A 85 88.64 -53.74 56.35
CA GLY A 85 88.48 -54.32 55.02
C GLY A 85 89.26 -55.63 54.88
N THR A 86 88.60 -56.70 54.42
CA THR A 86 89.24 -57.98 54.13
C THR A 86 89.95 -57.97 52.77
N GLY A 87 91.27 -57.80 52.76
CA GLY A 87 92.16 -58.43 51.77
C GLY A 87 92.14 -57.95 50.31
N ALA A 88 91.70 -56.73 50.00
CA ALA A 88 91.98 -56.14 48.69
C ALA A 88 93.50 -55.99 48.52
N ALA A 89 94.06 -56.39 47.37
CA ALA A 89 95.49 -56.21 47.12
C ALA A 89 95.82 -54.70 47.07
N PRO A 90 97.03 -54.28 47.50
CA PRO A 90 97.45 -52.89 47.37
C PRO A 90 97.39 -52.49 45.89
N ILE A 91 96.65 -51.41 45.60
CA ILE A 91 96.54 -50.86 44.26
C ILE A 91 97.71 -49.90 44.10
N ARG A 92 98.68 -50.31 43.28
CA ARG A 92 99.81 -49.46 42.94
C ARG A 92 99.39 -48.43 41.92
N ILE A 93 99.62 -47.16 42.21
CA ILE A 93 99.43 -46.10 41.24
C ILE A 93 100.52 -46.24 40.17
N PRO A 94 100.15 -46.48 38.90
CA PRO A 94 101.14 -46.59 37.85
C PRO A 94 101.81 -45.22 37.63
N ASP A 95 103.13 -45.22 37.63
CA ASP A 95 103.94 -44.13 37.06
C ASP A 95 104.06 -44.40 35.55
N ASP A 96 102.94 -44.21 34.84
CA ASP A 96 102.83 -44.32 33.40
C ASP A 96 103.42 -43.05 32.74
N GLY A 97 104.07 -43.18 31.58
CA GLY A 97 104.71 -42.04 30.91
C GLY A 97 103.73 -40.90 30.52
N SER A 98 104.28 -39.73 30.17
CA SER A 98 103.62 -38.42 29.97
C SER A 98 102.15 -38.38 29.45
N PRO A 99 101.22 -37.68 30.14
CA PRO A 99 101.38 -37.08 31.47
C PRO A 99 101.33 -38.18 32.52
N SER A 100 102.34 -38.23 33.39
CA SER A 100 102.34 -39.23 34.45
C SER A 100 101.21 -38.96 35.43
N ARG A 101 100.50 -40.02 35.80
CA ARG A 101 99.53 -40.03 36.91
C ARG A 101 100.20 -39.97 38.27
N VAL A 102 101.53 -40.00 38.32
CA VAL A 102 102.33 -39.74 39.52
C VAL A 102 103.29 -38.59 39.22
N ARG A 103 103.10 -37.48 39.91
CA ARG A 103 103.85 -36.24 39.64
C ARG A 103 104.64 -35.85 40.87
N TRP A 104 105.95 -36.07 40.83
CA TRP A 104 106.82 -35.60 41.90
C TRP A 104 107.16 -34.13 41.71
N THR A 105 107.07 -33.34 42.78
CA THR A 105 107.37 -31.90 42.75
C THR A 105 108.59 -31.55 43.59
N SER A 106 108.66 -32.06 44.83
CA SER A 106 109.76 -31.82 45.75
C SER A 106 109.87 -32.98 46.76
N GLN A 107 110.90 -32.94 47.61
CA GLN A 107 111.00 -33.91 48.71
C GLN A 107 109.84 -33.85 49.70
N GLU A 108 109.01 -32.80 49.64
CA GLU A 108 107.87 -32.58 50.51
C GLU A 108 106.52 -32.76 49.81
N SER A 109 106.51 -32.92 48.47
CA SER A 109 105.27 -32.86 47.70
C SER A 109 105.31 -33.70 46.43
N MET A 110 104.22 -34.44 46.22
CA MET A 110 103.89 -35.10 44.95
C MET A 110 102.37 -35.14 44.76
N SER A 111 101.86 -35.43 43.57
CA SER A 111 100.43 -35.68 43.37
C SER A 111 100.21 -36.97 42.60
N PHE A 112 99.00 -37.51 42.71
CA PHE A 112 98.55 -38.59 41.85
C PHE A 112 97.08 -38.50 41.51
N ASP A 113 96.70 -39.05 40.36
CA ASP A 113 95.31 -39.04 39.91
C ASP A 113 94.56 -40.27 40.45
N VAL A 114 93.40 -40.05 41.08
CA VAL A 114 92.37 -41.08 41.30
C VAL A 114 91.34 -40.96 40.17
N TYR A 115 91.12 -42.03 39.43
CA TYR A 115 90.25 -42.05 38.25
C TYR A 115 89.41 -43.34 38.25
N PRO A 116 88.25 -43.39 37.58
CA PRO A 116 87.34 -44.53 37.66
C PRO A 116 87.99 -45.88 37.33
N GLU A 117 88.85 -45.92 36.30
CA GLU A 117 89.54 -47.13 35.87
C GLU A 117 90.64 -47.60 36.84
N LEU A 118 90.97 -46.81 37.88
CA LEU A 118 91.84 -47.25 38.98
C LEU A 118 91.16 -48.35 39.81
N GLY A 119 89.83 -48.45 39.75
CA GLY A 119 89.06 -49.53 40.36
C GLY A 119 89.10 -49.51 41.89
N LEU A 120 89.08 -48.31 42.48
CA LEU A 120 88.89 -48.20 43.93
C LEU A 120 87.48 -48.69 44.26
N ALA A 121 87.39 -49.57 45.26
CA ALA A 121 86.11 -49.90 45.88
C ALA A 121 85.79 -48.83 46.93
N ASP A 122 84.52 -48.67 47.25
CA ASP A 122 84.07 -47.79 48.32
C ASP A 122 84.79 -48.10 49.65
N GLY A 123 85.39 -47.11 50.30
CA GLY A 123 86.03 -47.33 51.60
C GLY A 123 87.20 -46.41 51.90
N VAL A 124 87.86 -46.71 53.02
CA VAL A 124 88.98 -45.94 53.56
C VAL A 124 90.29 -46.60 53.20
N TYR A 125 91.18 -45.83 52.58
CA TYR A 125 92.46 -46.26 52.08
C TYR A 125 93.60 -45.69 52.92
N SER A 126 94.63 -46.51 53.15
CA SER A 126 95.96 -46.04 53.53
C SER A 126 96.82 -45.86 52.29
N LEU A 127 97.74 -44.91 52.32
CA LEU A 127 98.74 -44.70 51.28
C LEU A 127 100.11 -45.16 51.78
N THR A 128 100.70 -46.15 51.14
CA THR A 128 102.11 -46.52 51.33
C THR A 128 102.95 -45.85 50.26
N LEU A 129 103.96 -45.11 50.71
CA LEU A 129 104.92 -44.40 49.85
C LEU A 129 106.29 -45.06 50.00
N THR A 130 106.87 -45.52 48.89
CA THR A 130 108.17 -46.22 48.89
C THR A 130 109.16 -45.52 47.96
N ASN A 131 110.29 -45.06 48.50
CA ASN A 131 111.38 -44.49 47.72
C ASN A 131 112.17 -45.59 46.99
N GLY A 132 112.98 -45.21 45.99
CA GLY A 132 113.75 -46.18 45.19
C GLY A 132 114.82 -46.98 45.98
N ASN A 133 115.20 -46.54 47.17
CA ASN A 133 116.09 -47.28 48.09
C ASN A 133 115.38 -48.41 48.86
N GLY A 134 114.05 -48.52 48.76
CA GLY A 134 113.24 -49.50 49.47
C GLY A 134 112.74 -49.05 50.84
N ASN A 135 113.14 -47.85 51.31
CA ASN A 135 112.55 -47.29 52.52
C ASN A 135 111.12 -46.82 52.22
N ALA A 136 110.19 -47.16 53.10
CA ALA A 136 108.77 -46.87 52.92
C ALA A 136 108.13 -46.35 54.21
N SER A 137 107.02 -45.62 54.06
CA SER A 137 106.10 -45.28 55.14
C SER A 137 104.65 -45.40 54.68
N THR A 138 103.74 -45.52 55.64
CA THR A 138 102.31 -45.63 55.36
C THR A 138 101.55 -44.55 56.14
N LEU A 139 100.74 -43.77 55.42
CA LEU A 139 99.74 -42.87 55.99
C LEU A 139 98.40 -43.62 56.06
N ALA A 140 97.84 -43.76 57.26
CA ALA A 140 96.56 -44.44 57.48
C ALA A 140 95.75 -43.71 58.56
N PRO A 141 94.49 -43.32 58.31
CA PRO A 141 93.81 -43.29 57.01
C PRO A 141 94.30 -42.13 56.12
N ALA A 142 94.31 -42.33 54.81
CA ALA A 142 94.81 -41.35 53.83
C ALA A 142 93.73 -40.80 52.89
N LEU A 143 92.76 -41.61 52.47
CA LEU A 143 91.74 -41.25 51.48
C LEU A 143 90.44 -42.02 51.75
N SER A 144 89.28 -41.42 51.53
CA SER A 144 87.98 -42.11 51.45
C SER A 144 87.45 -42.04 50.02
N ALA A 145 87.21 -43.20 49.42
CA ALA A 145 86.60 -43.33 48.10
C ALA A 145 85.12 -43.65 48.29
N VAL A 146 84.21 -42.79 47.80
CA VAL A 146 82.75 -42.91 47.98
C VAL A 146 82.06 -43.20 46.65
N PRO A 147 80.97 -44.00 46.65
CA PRO A 147 80.19 -44.26 45.45
C PRO A 147 79.37 -43.04 45.02
N PRO A 148 78.92 -42.99 43.75
CA PRO A 148 77.91 -42.04 43.34
C PRO A 148 76.59 -42.24 44.09
N PRO A 149 75.81 -41.16 44.31
CA PRO A 149 74.50 -41.28 44.94
C PRO A 149 73.56 -42.07 44.01
N ALA A 150 72.73 -42.94 44.57
CA ALA A 150 71.73 -43.69 43.81
C ALA A 150 70.33 -43.32 44.28
N VAL A 151 69.43 -42.92 43.38
CA VAL A 151 68.03 -42.58 43.73
C VAL A 151 67.12 -43.75 43.36
N THR A 152 66.29 -44.22 44.30
CA THR A 152 65.42 -45.38 44.10
C THR A 152 63.96 -45.00 43.87
N SER A 153 63.44 -44.01 44.58
CA SER A 153 62.05 -43.55 44.45
C SER A 153 61.87 -42.11 44.92
N VAL A 154 60.74 -41.53 44.52
CA VAL A 154 60.23 -40.25 45.01
C VAL A 154 58.82 -40.46 45.57
N ASP A 155 58.51 -39.83 46.69
CA ASP A 155 57.20 -39.91 47.35
C ASP A 155 56.75 -38.52 47.84
N PRO A 156 55.56 -38.02 47.45
CA PRO A 156 54.71 -38.55 46.37
C PRO A 156 55.38 -38.40 45.00
N ASP A 157 55.07 -39.31 44.07
CA ASP A 157 55.55 -39.28 42.68
C ASP A 157 54.62 -38.54 41.72
N LEU A 158 53.44 -38.12 42.19
CA LEU A 158 52.49 -37.23 41.54
C LEU A 158 52.19 -36.03 42.43
N ILE A 159 52.31 -34.81 41.89
CA ILE A 159 51.98 -33.57 42.62
C ILE A 159 51.31 -32.53 41.72
N CYS A 160 50.58 -31.61 42.33
CA CYS A 160 50.18 -30.35 41.71
C CYS A 160 50.71 -29.16 42.52
N VAL A 161 51.74 -28.47 41.99
CA VAL A 161 52.41 -27.37 42.71
C VAL A 161 51.96 -25.99 42.24
N ALA A 162 50.97 -25.87 41.36
CA ALA A 162 50.60 -24.56 40.82
C ALA A 162 49.98 -23.62 41.85
N GLN A 163 49.36 -24.15 42.92
CA GLN A 163 48.54 -23.37 43.87
C GLN A 163 49.09 -23.37 45.30
N ALA A 164 49.89 -24.37 45.68
CA ALA A 164 50.44 -24.51 47.02
C ALA A 164 51.88 -25.05 46.97
N GLU A 165 52.62 -24.83 48.06
CA GLU A 165 53.92 -25.46 48.30
C GLU A 165 53.73 -26.95 48.61
N THR A 166 54.60 -27.80 48.08
CA THR A 166 54.54 -29.26 48.27
C THR A 166 55.92 -29.81 48.63
N THR A 167 55.95 -30.83 49.48
CA THR A 167 57.17 -31.55 49.85
C THR A 167 57.23 -32.91 49.16
N ILE A 168 58.39 -33.26 48.61
CA ILE A 168 58.69 -34.60 48.13
C ILE A 168 59.86 -35.19 48.92
N THR A 169 59.89 -36.52 49.03
CA THR A 169 61.00 -37.25 49.65
C THR A 169 61.63 -38.17 48.60
N LEU A 170 62.94 -38.01 48.39
CA LEU A 170 63.74 -38.92 47.59
C LEU A 170 64.39 -39.95 48.50
N THR A 171 64.22 -41.22 48.18
CA THR A 171 64.92 -42.32 48.88
C THR A 171 66.00 -42.89 47.98
N GLY A 172 67.07 -43.40 48.58
CA GLY A 172 68.23 -43.88 47.85
C GLY A 172 69.40 -44.25 48.74
N GLU A 173 70.62 -44.26 48.19
CA GLU A 173 71.85 -44.52 48.92
C GLU A 173 72.94 -43.53 48.50
N GLY A 174 73.90 -43.26 49.40
CA GLY A 174 75.08 -42.48 49.04
C GLY A 174 74.86 -40.98 48.94
N PHE A 175 73.80 -40.42 49.54
CA PHE A 175 73.57 -38.97 49.60
C PHE A 175 74.49 -38.36 50.66
N LEU A 176 75.45 -37.52 50.24
CA LEU A 176 76.51 -37.05 51.13
C LEU A 176 76.18 -35.70 51.75
N ASP A 177 76.29 -35.60 53.07
CA ASP A 177 76.45 -34.34 53.78
C ASP A 177 77.93 -34.15 54.12
N VAL A 178 78.56 -33.11 53.56
CA VAL A 178 79.97 -32.79 53.75
C VAL A 178 80.07 -31.54 54.59
N GLY A 179 80.29 -31.71 55.90
CA GLY A 179 80.52 -30.60 56.84
C GLY A 179 79.32 -29.65 57.00
N GLY A 180 78.09 -30.12 56.78
CA GLY A 180 76.85 -29.34 56.81
C GLY A 180 76.38 -28.86 55.43
N THR A 181 77.10 -29.20 54.36
CA THR A 181 76.69 -28.92 52.98
C THR A 181 75.88 -30.11 52.45
N LEU A 182 74.61 -29.89 52.11
CA LEU A 182 73.70 -30.93 51.62
C LEU A 182 73.88 -31.19 50.11
N PRO A 183 73.48 -32.37 49.61
CA PRO A 183 73.40 -32.62 48.17
C PRO A 183 72.48 -31.61 47.48
N THR A 184 72.73 -31.30 46.22
CA THR A 184 71.82 -30.52 45.38
C THR A 184 70.93 -31.47 44.58
N VAL A 185 69.63 -31.18 44.50
CA VAL A 185 68.67 -31.94 43.70
C VAL A 185 68.21 -31.08 42.54
N THR A 186 68.35 -31.57 41.32
CA THR A 186 67.84 -30.88 40.13
C THR A 186 66.72 -31.68 39.47
N ALA A 187 65.61 -31.03 39.16
CA ALA A 187 64.50 -31.56 38.39
C ALA A 187 64.58 -31.06 36.95
N THR A 188 64.68 -31.98 35.99
CA THR A 188 64.79 -31.64 34.55
C THR A 188 63.59 -32.20 33.79
N PRO A 189 62.83 -31.38 33.03
CA PRO A 189 61.64 -31.85 32.33
C PRO A 189 61.96 -32.81 31.15
N ASP A 190 61.17 -33.86 31.00
CA ASP A 190 61.19 -34.82 29.89
C ASP A 190 60.71 -34.17 28.59
N GLY A 191 61.61 -33.49 27.92
CA GLY A 191 61.29 -32.73 26.70
C GLY A 191 62.33 -31.67 26.34
N GLY A 192 63.28 -31.42 27.26
CA GLY A 192 64.28 -30.37 27.13
C GLY A 192 63.86 -29.12 27.90
N GLY A 193 64.80 -28.56 28.64
CA GLY A 193 64.63 -27.42 29.53
C GLY A 193 65.83 -27.30 30.47
N ASP A 194 66.04 -26.13 31.04
CA ASP A 194 67.11 -25.95 32.03
C ASP A 194 66.76 -26.72 33.31
N PRO A 195 67.71 -27.44 33.94
CA PRO A 195 67.48 -28.10 35.22
C PRO A 195 67.04 -27.09 36.29
N ILE A 196 65.95 -27.40 37.00
CA ILE A 196 65.43 -26.60 38.09
C ILE A 196 65.98 -27.16 39.39
N GLU A 197 66.77 -26.37 40.12
CA GLU A 197 67.28 -26.77 41.43
C GLU A 197 66.16 -26.73 42.46
N LEU A 198 65.91 -27.88 43.11
CA LEU A 198 64.94 -28.00 44.19
C LEU A 198 65.59 -27.59 45.51
N THR A 199 64.81 -26.98 46.40
CA THR A 199 65.30 -26.63 47.73
C THR A 199 65.35 -27.88 48.59
N VAL A 200 66.56 -28.36 48.88
CA VAL A 200 66.78 -29.47 49.79
C VAL A 200 66.63 -28.97 51.24
N SER A 201 65.57 -29.43 51.89
CA SER A 201 65.20 -29.03 53.25
C SER A 201 65.89 -29.87 54.33
N GLY A 202 66.36 -31.08 53.98
CA GLY A 202 67.09 -31.95 54.89
C GLY A 202 67.52 -33.27 54.23
N VAL A 203 68.43 -33.95 54.91
CA VAL A 203 68.81 -35.35 54.63
C VAL A 203 68.60 -36.18 55.89
N GLU A 204 68.13 -37.40 55.72
CA GLU A 204 67.76 -38.30 56.82
C GLU A 204 68.44 -39.67 56.69
N ASP A 205 68.39 -40.46 57.76
CA ASP A 205 68.95 -41.82 57.83
C ASP A 205 70.46 -41.91 57.54
N CYS A 206 71.21 -40.98 58.10
CA CYS A 206 72.64 -40.85 57.86
C CYS A 206 73.53 -41.71 58.77
N PHE A 207 74.68 -42.17 58.24
CA PHE A 207 75.81 -42.69 59.03
C PHE A 207 77.09 -41.90 58.75
N ASP A 208 78.00 -41.82 59.74
CA ASP A 208 79.29 -41.14 59.58
C ASP A 208 80.23 -41.94 58.67
N VAL A 209 80.79 -41.28 57.66
CA VAL A 209 81.77 -41.88 56.76
C VAL A 209 83.14 -41.87 57.43
N ALA A 210 83.71 -43.05 57.66
CA ALA A 210 85.06 -43.19 58.16
C ALA A 210 86.06 -42.60 57.17
N GLY A 211 87.10 -41.92 57.66
CA GLY A 211 88.08 -41.30 56.77
C GLY A 211 88.92 -40.19 57.36
N PRO A 212 89.80 -39.59 56.54
CA PRO A 212 90.61 -38.43 56.93
C PRO A 212 89.80 -37.12 56.93
N THR A 213 88.71 -37.05 56.15
CA THR A 213 87.83 -35.88 56.06
C THR A 213 86.80 -35.92 57.18
N ALA A 214 86.88 -34.99 58.12
CA ALA A 214 85.93 -34.92 59.23
C ALA A 214 84.55 -34.39 58.78
N GLY A 215 83.48 -34.89 59.41
CA GLY A 215 82.12 -34.37 59.22
C GLY A 215 81.42 -34.80 57.93
N VAL A 216 81.85 -35.92 57.32
CA VAL A 216 81.19 -36.51 56.15
C VAL A 216 80.16 -37.55 56.61
N ARG A 217 78.91 -37.42 56.20
CA ARG A 217 77.83 -38.39 56.46
C ARG A 217 77.25 -38.89 55.15
N SER A 218 76.85 -40.16 55.10
CA SER A 218 76.14 -40.77 53.98
C SER A 218 74.73 -41.14 54.41
N CYS A 219 73.75 -40.64 53.68
CA CYS A 219 72.32 -40.65 54.00
C CYS A 219 71.53 -41.44 52.95
N THR A 220 70.31 -41.85 53.31
CA THR A 220 69.44 -42.63 52.41
C THR A 220 68.14 -41.92 52.03
N ALA A 221 67.88 -40.72 52.57
CA ALA A 221 66.72 -39.92 52.18
C ALA A 221 67.05 -38.41 52.07
N ILE A 222 66.37 -37.73 51.14
CA ILE A 222 66.43 -36.28 50.92
C ILE A 222 65.00 -35.75 50.88
N THR A 223 64.68 -34.76 51.70
CA THR A 223 63.39 -34.04 51.62
C THR A 223 63.57 -32.75 50.84
N CYS A 224 62.80 -32.57 49.78
CA CYS A 224 62.80 -31.36 48.95
C CYS A 224 61.48 -30.61 49.09
N THR A 225 61.55 -29.30 49.26
CA THR A 225 60.40 -28.39 49.21
C THR A 225 60.31 -27.75 47.83
N ILE A 226 59.11 -27.78 47.24
CA ILE A 226 58.81 -27.18 45.93
C ILE A 226 57.81 -26.04 46.17
N PRO A 227 58.19 -24.78 45.94
CA PRO A 227 57.28 -23.65 46.13
C PRO A 227 56.15 -23.68 45.09
N ALA A 228 55.07 -22.95 45.37
CA ALA A 228 53.97 -22.79 44.42
C ALA A 228 54.49 -22.24 43.08
N GLY A 229 54.14 -22.91 41.98
CA GLY A 229 54.62 -22.63 40.62
C GLY A 229 56.09 -23.03 40.35
N GLY A 230 56.76 -23.70 41.29
CA GLY A 230 58.19 -24.04 41.22
C GLY A 230 58.56 -25.03 40.11
N LEU A 231 57.61 -25.84 39.64
CA LEU A 231 57.77 -26.74 38.50
C LEU A 231 56.64 -26.48 37.48
N PRO A 232 56.94 -25.83 36.34
CA PRO A 232 55.91 -25.45 35.38
C PRO A 232 55.33 -26.65 34.61
N THR A 233 54.05 -26.58 34.28
CA THR A 233 53.36 -27.55 33.42
C THR A 233 52.77 -26.79 32.24
N SER A 234 53.07 -27.20 31.00
CA SER A 234 52.61 -26.52 29.77
C SER A 234 51.15 -26.86 29.41
N GLY A 235 50.25 -26.81 30.40
CA GLY A 235 48.83 -27.19 30.26
C GLY A 235 48.57 -28.70 30.23
N ALA A 236 49.61 -29.53 30.42
CA ALA A 236 49.51 -30.99 30.53
C ALA A 236 50.47 -31.53 31.59
N SER A 237 50.27 -32.79 32.01
CA SER A 237 51.15 -33.49 32.94
C SER A 237 52.59 -33.50 32.40
N THR A 238 53.55 -33.02 33.19
CA THR A 238 54.97 -32.95 32.82
C THR A 238 55.77 -33.85 33.76
N SER A 239 56.59 -34.75 33.21
CA SER A 239 57.47 -35.60 34.00
C SER A 239 58.86 -34.98 34.12
N TYR A 240 59.40 -34.98 35.33
CA TYR A 240 60.70 -34.41 35.68
C TYR A 240 61.66 -35.51 36.11
N LEU A 241 62.80 -35.61 35.44
CA LEU A 241 63.93 -36.43 35.85
C LEU A 241 64.64 -35.76 37.05
N LEU A 242 64.78 -36.50 38.14
CA LEU A 242 65.45 -36.03 39.35
C LEU A 242 66.89 -36.53 39.40
N VAL A 243 67.83 -35.60 39.56
CA VAL A 243 69.27 -35.90 39.68
C VAL A 243 69.80 -35.32 40.98
N VAL A 244 70.46 -36.17 41.77
CA VAL A 244 71.14 -35.77 43.01
C VAL A 244 72.63 -35.62 42.74
N THR A 245 73.20 -34.48 43.12
CA THR A 245 74.65 -34.23 43.07
C THR A 245 75.20 -34.07 44.47
N ASN A 246 76.18 -34.88 44.83
CA ASN A 246 76.84 -34.79 46.13
C ASN A 246 77.78 -33.57 46.20
N PRO A 247 77.98 -32.97 47.38
CA PRO A 247 78.85 -31.80 47.55
C PRO A 247 80.33 -32.05 47.17
N ALA A 248 81.05 -30.99 46.86
CA ALA A 248 82.50 -31.02 46.70
C ALA A 248 83.21 -31.42 48.01
N PRO A 249 84.34 -32.15 47.96
CA PRO A 249 85.09 -32.53 46.77
C PRO A 249 84.62 -33.83 46.07
N ALA A 250 83.64 -34.56 46.61
CA ALA A 250 83.17 -35.83 46.03
C ALA A 250 82.49 -35.62 44.67
N ASN A 251 81.57 -34.66 44.55
CA ASN A 251 80.93 -34.22 43.31
C ASN A 251 80.24 -35.31 42.44
N CYS A 252 80.01 -36.51 42.98
CA CYS A 252 79.35 -37.58 42.23
C CYS A 252 77.86 -37.25 41.98
N VAL A 253 77.31 -37.73 40.86
CA VAL A 253 75.91 -37.50 40.44
C VAL A 253 75.15 -38.82 40.32
N SER A 254 73.84 -38.81 40.59
CA SER A 254 73.01 -39.99 40.42
C SER A 254 72.75 -40.30 38.94
N ALA A 255 72.61 -41.59 38.63
CA ALA A 255 72.44 -42.07 37.25
C ALA A 255 71.04 -42.65 36.99
N GLU A 256 70.26 -42.93 38.03
CA GLU A 256 68.96 -43.58 37.95
C GLU A 256 67.87 -42.60 37.46
N PRO A 257 66.98 -43.04 36.55
CA PRO A 257 65.94 -42.18 36.01
C PRO A 257 64.70 -42.15 36.92
N VAL A 258 64.83 -41.59 38.12
CA VAL A 258 63.67 -41.38 39.01
C VAL A 258 62.88 -40.16 38.55
N ARG A 259 61.55 -40.32 38.43
CA ARG A 259 60.66 -39.33 37.82
C ARG A 259 59.62 -38.82 38.80
N LEU A 260 59.39 -37.51 38.77
CA LEU A 260 58.28 -36.84 39.44
C LEU A 260 57.32 -36.31 38.39
N THR A 261 56.05 -36.67 38.47
CA THR A 261 55.02 -36.16 37.55
C THR A 261 54.32 -34.98 38.19
N VAL A 262 54.32 -33.84 37.49
CA VAL A 262 53.61 -32.63 37.90
C VAL A 262 52.42 -32.43 36.98
N VAL A 263 51.22 -32.30 37.55
CA VAL A 263 49.99 -32.04 36.78
C VAL A 263 49.55 -30.58 36.94
N PRO A 264 48.94 -29.97 35.89
CA PRO A 264 48.33 -28.65 36.01
C PRO A 264 47.06 -28.71 36.88
N PRO A 265 46.57 -27.56 37.40
CA PRO A 265 45.23 -27.47 37.98
C PRO A 265 44.16 -27.92 36.98
N PRO A 266 43.06 -28.53 37.44
CA PRO A 266 41.93 -28.83 36.56
C PRO A 266 41.34 -27.55 35.97
N GLN A 267 40.72 -27.66 34.79
CA GLN A 267 40.04 -26.56 34.09
C GLN A 267 38.62 -26.98 33.74
N ILE A 268 37.64 -26.10 33.97
CA ILE A 268 36.26 -26.29 33.51
C ILE A 268 36.02 -25.33 32.34
N ASP A 269 35.80 -25.87 31.15
CA ASP A 269 35.56 -25.09 29.92
C ASP A 269 34.08 -24.73 29.76
N SER A 270 33.17 -25.63 30.13
CA SER A 270 31.72 -25.40 30.05
C SER A 270 30.91 -26.26 31.03
N VAL A 271 29.70 -25.77 31.32
CA VAL A 271 28.64 -26.47 32.05
C VAL A 271 27.46 -26.64 31.10
N GLU A 272 27.00 -27.87 30.91
CA GLU A 272 25.86 -28.17 30.03
C GLU A 272 24.71 -28.82 30.83
N PRO A 273 23.47 -28.27 30.78
CA PRO A 273 23.16 -26.95 30.23
C PRO A 273 23.68 -25.80 31.11
N PRO A 274 24.03 -24.63 30.54
CA PRO A 274 24.52 -23.47 31.30
C PRO A 274 23.41 -22.74 32.09
N LEU A 275 22.14 -23.02 31.74
CA LEU A 275 20.96 -22.51 32.41
C LEU A 275 19.96 -23.65 32.67
N ALA A 276 19.35 -23.65 33.85
CA ALA A 276 18.27 -24.55 34.23
C ALA A 276 16.99 -23.76 34.55
N CYS A 277 15.83 -24.28 34.14
CA CYS A 277 14.54 -23.66 34.41
C CYS A 277 13.89 -24.31 35.64
N THR A 278 13.32 -23.53 36.57
CA THR A 278 12.71 -24.10 37.79
C THR A 278 11.61 -25.12 37.53
N ASP A 279 10.90 -24.99 36.41
CA ASP A 279 9.77 -25.85 36.05
C ASP A 279 10.22 -27.09 35.24
N ALA A 280 11.47 -27.10 34.80
CA ALA A 280 12.06 -28.16 34.00
C ALA A 280 13.57 -28.28 34.33
N LEU A 281 13.88 -28.59 35.60
CA LEU A 281 15.26 -28.78 36.03
C LEU A 281 15.87 -29.99 35.30
N PRO A 282 17.11 -29.90 34.81
CA PRO A 282 17.78 -31.03 34.20
C PRO A 282 18.02 -32.12 35.25
N ALA A 283 17.96 -33.38 34.85
CA ALA A 283 18.27 -34.49 35.76
C ALA A 283 19.76 -34.50 36.14
N GLU A 284 20.63 -34.15 35.18
CA GLU A 284 22.08 -34.11 35.34
C GLU A 284 22.66 -32.88 34.64
N ILE A 285 23.79 -32.41 35.13
CA ILE A 285 24.65 -31.43 34.47
C ILE A 285 25.97 -32.09 34.13
N THR A 286 26.59 -31.66 33.03
CA THR A 286 27.89 -32.14 32.59
C THR A 286 28.90 -31.01 32.61
N LEU A 287 30.01 -31.18 33.33
CA LEU A 287 31.18 -30.33 33.26
C LEU A 287 32.10 -30.89 32.18
N THR A 288 32.49 -30.06 31.22
CA THR A 288 33.51 -30.42 30.22
C THR A 288 34.76 -29.58 30.48
N GLY A 289 35.93 -30.19 30.37
CA GLY A 289 37.19 -29.54 30.67
C GLY A 289 38.39 -30.46 30.55
N SER A 290 39.42 -30.20 31.35
CA SER A 290 40.66 -30.98 31.34
C SER A 290 41.27 -31.11 32.74
N GLY A 291 42.07 -32.16 32.94
CA GLY A 291 42.80 -32.37 34.19
C GLY A 291 41.92 -32.82 35.36
N PHE A 292 40.74 -33.40 35.12
CA PHE A 292 39.91 -33.99 36.18
C PHE A 292 40.50 -35.35 36.59
N LEU A 293 41.14 -35.42 37.75
CA LEU A 293 41.91 -36.59 38.15
C LEU A 293 41.09 -37.60 38.94
N VAL A 294 41.13 -38.86 38.52
CA VAL A 294 40.64 -40.00 39.31
C VAL A 294 41.86 -40.75 39.83
N ILE A 295 42.05 -40.77 41.15
CA ILE A 295 43.21 -41.37 41.83
C ILE A 295 42.72 -42.54 42.66
N ASP A 296 43.17 -43.76 42.35
CA ASP A 296 42.75 -45.02 42.99
C ASP A 296 41.22 -45.20 43.06
N GLY A 297 40.52 -44.74 42.01
CA GLY A 297 39.07 -44.77 41.91
C GLY A 297 38.34 -43.69 42.73
N VAL A 298 39.07 -42.78 43.39
CA VAL A 298 38.53 -41.59 44.04
C VAL A 298 38.40 -40.48 43.00
N TYR A 299 37.18 -39.95 42.82
CA TYR A 299 36.91 -38.86 41.90
C TYR A 299 37.24 -37.47 42.51
N PRO A 300 37.38 -36.42 41.67
CA PRO A 300 37.44 -35.04 42.15
C PRO A 300 36.23 -34.68 43.01
N THR A 301 36.43 -33.82 44.00
CA THR A 301 35.34 -33.25 44.78
C THR A 301 34.74 -32.09 44.00
N VAL A 302 33.43 -32.16 43.74
CA VAL A 302 32.67 -31.04 43.15
C VAL A 302 31.69 -30.52 44.19
N THR A 303 31.65 -29.21 44.39
CA THR A 303 30.65 -28.55 45.24
C THR A 303 29.85 -27.52 44.44
N ILE A 304 28.57 -27.37 44.79
CA ILE A 304 27.69 -26.33 44.27
C ILE A 304 27.24 -25.48 45.46
N ASP A 305 27.57 -24.19 45.45
CA ASP A 305 27.45 -23.26 46.58
C ASP A 305 28.05 -23.82 47.88
N GLY A 306 29.20 -24.50 47.77
CA GLY A 306 29.88 -25.12 48.90
C GLY A 306 29.22 -26.42 49.41
N THR A 307 28.14 -26.89 48.79
CA THR A 307 27.53 -28.19 49.11
C THR A 307 28.14 -29.28 48.22
N PRO A 308 28.75 -30.33 48.78
CA PRO A 308 29.32 -31.42 47.98
C PRO A 308 28.27 -32.17 47.16
N VAL A 309 28.60 -32.49 45.91
CA VAL A 309 27.76 -33.28 45.00
C VAL A 309 28.48 -34.57 44.63
N THR A 310 27.78 -35.70 44.76
CA THR A 310 28.30 -37.00 44.35
C THR A 310 28.24 -37.13 42.83
N LEU A 311 29.38 -37.41 42.20
CA LEU A 311 29.49 -37.60 40.75
C LEU A 311 28.78 -38.88 40.30
N THR A 312 28.07 -38.83 39.17
CA THR A 312 27.46 -40.00 38.53
C THR A 312 28.47 -40.74 37.67
N ALA A 313 29.28 -40.01 36.89
CA ALA A 313 30.25 -40.59 35.96
C ALA A 313 31.39 -39.62 35.63
N ALA A 314 32.52 -40.15 35.18
CA ALA A 314 33.56 -39.41 34.48
C ALA A 314 33.77 -40.01 33.09
N GLY A 315 34.03 -39.15 32.10
CA GLY A 315 34.21 -39.54 30.70
C GLY A 315 35.48 -38.95 30.09
N GLY A 316 35.99 -39.59 29.03
CA GLY A 316 37.22 -39.16 28.35
C GLY A 316 38.50 -39.39 29.16
N CYS A 317 38.49 -40.36 30.07
CA CYS A 317 39.61 -40.65 30.96
C CYS A 317 40.77 -41.36 30.24
N VAL A 318 41.99 -40.85 30.46
CA VAL A 318 43.25 -41.42 29.95
C VAL A 318 44.18 -41.69 31.13
N ASP A 319 44.78 -42.87 31.17
CA ASP A 319 45.70 -43.28 32.24
C ASP A 319 47.01 -42.48 32.20
N ILE A 320 47.45 -41.97 33.35
CA ILE A 320 48.79 -41.44 33.56
C ILE A 320 49.67 -42.60 34.05
N THR A 321 50.65 -43.01 33.25
CA THR A 321 51.46 -44.21 33.53
C THR A 321 52.77 -43.85 34.24
N GLY A 322 53.35 -44.82 34.95
CA GLY A 322 54.64 -44.65 35.64
C GLY A 322 54.56 -44.06 37.05
N LEU A 323 53.37 -44.11 37.67
CA LEU A 323 53.09 -43.68 39.04
C LEU A 323 52.85 -44.88 39.97
N ALA A 324 52.96 -44.66 41.28
CA ALA A 324 52.67 -45.64 42.32
C ALA A 324 51.16 -45.91 42.47
N GLU A 325 50.34 -44.89 42.27
CA GLU A 325 48.86 -44.94 42.30
C GLU A 325 48.27 -45.13 40.89
N THR A 326 47.03 -45.61 40.83
CA THR A 326 46.28 -45.68 39.55
C THR A 326 45.62 -44.33 39.28
N VAL A 327 46.15 -43.59 38.30
CA VAL A 327 45.72 -42.21 38.02
C VAL A 327 45.16 -42.08 36.61
N GLN A 328 43.95 -41.54 36.49
CA GLN A 328 43.33 -41.21 35.20
C GLN A 328 43.03 -39.71 35.11
N SER A 329 43.32 -39.10 33.97
CA SER A 329 42.90 -37.72 33.65
C SER A 329 41.69 -37.75 32.73
N CYS A 330 40.55 -37.28 33.21
CA CYS A 330 39.28 -37.21 32.49
C CYS A 330 39.02 -35.81 31.92
N THR A 331 38.13 -35.72 30.93
CA THR A 331 37.73 -34.47 30.27
C THR A 331 36.26 -34.11 30.49
N SER A 332 35.49 -34.99 31.12
CA SER A 332 34.10 -34.71 31.47
C SER A 332 33.71 -35.33 32.81
N LEU A 333 32.88 -34.63 33.56
CA LEU A 333 32.24 -35.11 34.78
C LEU A 333 30.73 -34.90 34.66
N THR A 334 29.96 -35.95 34.92
CA THR A 334 28.49 -35.89 34.97
C THR A 334 28.06 -36.01 36.42
N LEU A 335 27.19 -35.09 36.84
CA LEU A 335 26.67 -35.03 38.21
C LEU A 335 25.16 -34.73 38.20
N PRO A 336 24.40 -35.25 39.17
CA PRO A 336 22.99 -34.95 39.29
C PRO A 336 22.79 -33.46 39.61
N PHE A 337 21.74 -32.85 39.07
CA PHE A 337 21.39 -31.49 39.46
C PHE A 337 20.96 -31.48 40.94
N PRO A 338 21.65 -30.73 41.82
CA PRO A 338 21.37 -30.82 43.25
C PRO A 338 20.09 -30.08 43.59
N ALA A 339 19.20 -30.71 44.37
CA ALA A 339 17.97 -30.08 44.83
C ALA A 339 18.21 -28.79 45.66
N SER A 340 19.40 -28.63 46.25
CA SER A 340 19.81 -27.41 46.97
C SER A 340 20.03 -26.21 46.04
N ALA A 341 20.29 -26.43 44.75
CA ALA A 341 20.40 -25.38 43.73
C ALA A 341 19.10 -25.22 42.92
N ALA A 342 17.95 -25.71 43.41
CA ALA A 342 16.67 -25.60 42.70
C ALA A 342 16.01 -24.21 42.82
N THR A 343 16.58 -23.30 43.61
CA THR A 343 16.06 -21.93 43.79
C THR A 343 16.57 -21.00 42.69
N PRO A 344 15.77 -20.03 42.21
CA PRO A 344 16.25 -19.06 41.22
C PRO A 344 17.49 -18.30 41.70
N GLY A 345 18.52 -18.19 40.85
CA GLY A 345 19.78 -17.53 41.18
C GLY A 345 20.97 -17.99 40.35
N VAL A 346 22.13 -17.38 40.61
CA VAL A 346 23.42 -17.82 40.08
C VAL A 346 24.07 -18.69 41.13
N HIS A 347 24.42 -19.92 40.77
CA HIS A 347 25.06 -20.90 41.65
C HIS A 347 26.50 -21.14 41.20
N THR A 348 27.42 -21.20 42.16
CA THR A 348 28.86 -21.35 41.91
C THR A 348 29.26 -22.82 42.02
N ILE A 349 29.97 -23.32 41.01
CA ILE A 349 30.52 -24.68 40.93
C ILE A 349 32.01 -24.61 41.18
N HIS A 350 32.46 -25.32 42.21
CA HIS A 350 33.85 -25.47 42.59
C HIS A 350 34.29 -26.93 42.41
N LEU A 351 35.49 -27.16 41.89
CA LEU A 351 36.04 -28.49 41.63
C LEU A 351 37.48 -28.58 42.15
N GLU A 352 37.78 -29.63 42.92
CA GLU A 352 39.10 -29.90 43.49
C GLU A 352 39.49 -31.36 43.24
N ASN A 353 40.70 -31.61 42.75
CA ASN A 353 41.20 -32.97 42.54
C ASN A 353 41.57 -33.66 43.88
N PRO A 354 41.69 -35.00 43.92
CA PRO A 354 42.12 -35.71 45.13
C PRO A 354 43.61 -35.49 45.47
N PRO A 355 44.01 -35.57 46.75
CA PRO A 355 45.43 -35.63 47.15
C PRO A 355 46.14 -36.87 46.57
N PRO A 356 47.45 -36.82 46.29
CA PRO A 356 48.40 -35.73 46.55
C PRO A 356 48.48 -34.63 45.46
N ALA A 357 47.56 -34.61 44.48
CA ALA A 357 47.50 -33.61 43.41
C ALA A 357 46.22 -32.74 43.46
N ASP A 358 45.93 -32.21 44.64
CA ASP A 358 44.67 -31.58 45.06
C ASP A 358 44.49 -30.11 44.63
N CYS A 359 44.92 -29.76 43.42
CA CYS A 359 44.61 -28.45 42.87
C CYS A 359 43.13 -28.28 42.53
N SER A 360 42.64 -27.05 42.70
CA SER A 360 41.28 -26.63 42.36
C SER A 360 41.18 -25.98 40.97
N ALA A 361 40.02 -26.11 40.33
CA ALA A 361 39.68 -25.36 39.13
C ALA A 361 39.28 -23.92 39.49
N THR A 362 39.24 -23.04 38.49
CA THR A 362 38.54 -21.76 38.65
C THR A 362 37.03 -22.02 38.67
N ASP A 363 36.33 -21.37 39.59
CA ASP A 363 34.88 -21.54 39.73
C ASP A 363 34.14 -21.13 38.44
N VAL A 364 33.13 -21.92 38.06
CA VAL A 364 32.18 -21.60 37.00
C VAL A 364 30.77 -21.47 37.58
N THR A 365 29.84 -20.84 36.85
CA THR A 365 28.48 -20.63 37.34
C THR A 365 27.44 -21.33 36.50
N ILE A 366 26.37 -21.80 37.14
CA ILE A 366 25.13 -22.21 36.48
C ILE A 366 24.00 -21.28 36.93
N THR A 367 23.18 -20.82 35.99
CA THR A 367 22.04 -19.94 36.30
C THR A 367 20.75 -20.75 36.37
N VAL A 368 19.99 -20.58 37.44
CA VAL A 368 18.67 -21.17 37.62
C VAL A 368 17.65 -20.05 37.47
N ALA A 369 16.84 -20.13 36.43
CA ALA A 369 15.90 -19.08 36.07
C ALA A 369 14.46 -19.54 36.29
N LEU A 370 13.59 -18.59 36.63
CA LEU A 370 12.15 -18.78 36.50
C LEU A 370 11.78 -18.78 35.01
N PRO A 371 10.74 -19.53 34.60
CA PRO A 371 10.19 -19.38 33.27
C PRO A 371 9.79 -17.92 33.03
N PRO A 372 10.04 -17.37 31.83
CA PRO A 372 9.56 -16.04 31.49
C PRO A 372 8.02 -16.03 31.56
N VAL A 373 7.43 -14.90 31.90
CA VAL A 373 5.98 -14.69 31.81
C VAL A 373 5.76 -13.58 30.80
N ILE A 374 4.79 -13.73 29.90
CA ILE A 374 4.43 -12.68 28.93
C ILE A 374 3.07 -12.14 29.33
N THR A 375 3.00 -10.85 29.66
CA THR A 375 1.74 -10.17 30.04
C THR A 375 1.15 -9.34 28.91
N GLY A 376 1.95 -8.92 27.93
CA GLY A 376 1.45 -8.15 26.80
C GLY A 376 2.51 -7.78 25.76
N VAL A 377 2.04 -7.40 24.58
CA VAL A 377 2.86 -6.98 23.44
C VAL A 377 2.32 -5.66 22.91
N VAL A 378 3.20 -4.67 22.72
CA VAL A 378 2.83 -3.32 22.24
C VAL A 378 3.78 -2.88 21.12
N PRO A 379 3.27 -2.46 19.95
CA PRO A 379 1.86 -2.52 19.56
C PRO A 379 1.40 -3.98 19.35
N ALA A 380 0.13 -4.26 19.64
CA ALA A 380 -0.47 -5.59 19.40
C ALA A 380 -0.82 -5.85 17.91
N ARG A 381 -0.62 -4.83 17.06
CA ARG A 381 -0.78 -4.89 15.60
C ARG A 381 0.41 -4.23 14.93
N ILE A 382 0.98 -4.90 13.94
CA ILE A 382 2.09 -4.38 13.11
C ILE A 382 1.83 -4.67 11.64
N CYS A 383 2.56 -4.02 10.75
CA CYS A 383 2.46 -4.24 9.32
C CYS A 383 3.38 -5.39 8.88
N SER A 384 3.17 -5.91 7.68
CA SER A 384 4.08 -6.87 7.04
C SER A 384 5.35 -6.16 6.56
N ALA A 385 6.15 -5.67 7.51
CA ALA A 385 7.40 -4.94 7.32
C ALA A 385 8.26 -5.08 8.59
N ASP A 386 9.53 -4.65 8.53
CA ASP A 386 10.39 -4.58 9.72
C ASP A 386 9.71 -3.71 10.78
N SER A 387 9.43 -4.31 11.95
CA SER A 387 8.61 -3.68 12.99
C SER A 387 9.24 -3.87 14.36
N VAL A 388 9.20 -2.84 15.20
CA VAL A 388 9.67 -2.92 16.58
C VAL A 388 8.47 -3.16 17.51
N ILE A 389 8.56 -4.21 18.32
CA ILE A 389 7.58 -4.50 19.37
C ILE A 389 8.25 -4.43 20.75
N THR A 390 7.46 -4.02 21.74
CA THR A 390 7.81 -4.10 23.16
C THR A 390 7.04 -5.26 23.77
N VAL A 391 7.77 -6.23 24.32
CA VAL A 391 7.20 -7.36 25.06
C VAL A 391 7.33 -7.07 26.54
N THR A 392 6.20 -7.11 27.24
CA THR A 392 6.11 -6.89 28.69
C THR A 392 5.78 -8.19 29.39
N GLY A 393 6.31 -8.36 30.60
CA GLY A 393 6.23 -9.62 31.31
C GLY A 393 6.98 -9.64 32.63
N ASP A 394 7.40 -10.83 33.06
CA ASP A 394 8.23 -11.05 34.23
C ASP A 394 9.35 -12.06 33.91
N ASN A 395 10.40 -12.04 34.73
CA ASN A 395 11.52 -13.00 34.71
C ASN A 395 12.34 -12.99 33.41
N PHE A 396 12.40 -11.88 32.68
CA PHE A 396 13.33 -11.75 31.55
C PHE A 396 14.78 -11.61 32.03
N LEU A 397 15.70 -12.14 31.24
CA LEU A 397 17.15 -12.11 31.46
C LEU A 397 17.85 -11.32 30.34
N PRO A 398 19.10 -10.88 30.53
CA PRO A 398 19.84 -10.13 29.50
C PRO A 398 19.94 -10.82 28.13
N GLU A 399 20.02 -12.16 28.10
CA GLU A 399 20.17 -12.98 26.89
C GLU A 399 18.81 -13.49 26.34
N THR A 400 17.69 -13.00 26.86
CA THR A 400 16.37 -13.45 26.45
C THR A 400 16.09 -13.12 24.99
N THR A 401 15.63 -14.11 24.23
CA THR A 401 15.28 -13.97 22.82
C THR A 401 13.76 -13.95 22.62
N VAL A 402 13.33 -13.35 21.51
CA VAL A 402 11.91 -13.24 21.12
C VAL A 402 11.73 -13.83 19.74
N SER A 403 10.67 -14.62 19.55
CA SER A 403 10.23 -15.10 18.24
C SER A 403 8.71 -14.91 18.10
N VAL A 404 8.26 -14.74 16.86
CA VAL A 404 6.87 -14.48 16.51
C VAL A 404 6.45 -15.44 15.39
N GLY A 405 5.43 -16.26 15.63
CA GLY A 405 4.99 -17.27 14.67
C GLY A 405 6.10 -18.27 14.28
N GLY A 406 7.07 -18.51 15.17
CA GLY A 406 8.26 -19.32 14.90
C GLY A 406 9.41 -18.60 14.19
N THR A 407 9.24 -17.33 13.80
CA THR A 407 10.30 -16.51 13.20
C THR A 407 11.03 -15.74 14.27
N ALA A 408 12.36 -15.89 14.36
CA ALA A 408 13.17 -15.17 15.34
C ALA A 408 13.22 -13.66 15.03
N ALA A 409 13.21 -12.83 16.08
CA ALA A 409 13.51 -11.41 15.97
C ALA A 409 14.94 -11.21 15.42
N THR A 410 15.14 -10.21 14.56
CA THR A 410 16.47 -9.87 14.01
C THR A 410 17.38 -9.24 15.06
N SER A 411 16.79 -8.60 16.07
CA SER A 411 17.48 -8.11 17.26
C SER A 411 16.54 -8.11 18.46
N THR A 412 17.10 -8.33 19.64
CA THR A 412 16.43 -8.15 20.93
C THR A 412 17.29 -7.25 21.79
N THR A 413 16.67 -6.33 22.51
CA THR A 413 17.31 -5.44 23.47
C THR A 413 16.64 -5.64 24.81
N TYR A 414 17.39 -6.17 25.77
CA TYR A 414 16.94 -6.28 27.15
C TYR A 414 16.85 -4.89 27.78
N VAL A 415 15.65 -4.51 28.23
CA VAL A 415 15.42 -3.23 28.92
C VAL A 415 15.41 -3.46 30.43
N SER A 416 14.65 -4.45 30.89
CA SER A 416 14.58 -4.86 32.29
C SER A 416 14.03 -6.28 32.43
N SER A 417 13.98 -6.81 33.64
CA SER A 417 13.40 -8.13 33.91
C SER A 417 11.91 -8.25 33.58
N THR A 418 11.27 -7.12 33.23
CA THR A 418 9.84 -7.06 32.86
C THR A 418 9.61 -6.51 31.44
N GLU A 419 10.67 -6.16 30.70
CA GLU A 419 10.55 -5.52 29.39
C GLU A 419 11.69 -5.87 28.43
N ILE A 420 11.32 -6.28 27.20
CA ILE A 420 12.23 -6.49 26.08
C ILE A 420 11.71 -5.75 24.85
N GLN A 421 12.61 -5.08 24.14
CA GLN A 421 12.34 -4.54 22.81
C GLN A 421 12.86 -5.52 21.75
N ALA A 422 12.03 -5.90 20.79
CA ALA A 422 12.38 -6.85 19.73
C ALA A 422 12.07 -6.26 18.34
N THR A 423 13.01 -6.44 17.41
CA THR A 423 12.80 -6.08 16.00
C THR A 423 12.38 -7.34 15.24
N ILE A 424 11.16 -7.34 14.73
CA ILE A 424 10.54 -8.45 14.03
C ILE A 424 10.72 -8.23 12.52
N PRO A 425 11.31 -9.19 11.79
CA PRO A 425 11.38 -9.11 10.32
C PRO A 425 9.98 -9.19 9.70
N PRO A 426 9.80 -8.89 8.40
CA PRO A 426 8.49 -8.97 7.76
C PRO A 426 7.87 -10.36 7.89
N LEU A 427 6.64 -10.44 8.39
CA LEU A 427 5.87 -11.67 8.53
C LEU A 427 4.64 -11.67 7.62
N PRO A 428 4.15 -12.85 7.20
CA PRO A 428 2.88 -12.94 6.50
C PRO A 428 1.71 -12.36 7.33
N PRO A 429 0.70 -11.75 6.68
CA PRO A 429 -0.51 -11.30 7.37
C PRO A 429 -1.18 -12.44 8.14
N GLY A 430 -1.63 -12.17 9.36
CA GLY A 430 -2.25 -13.17 10.22
C GLY A 430 -2.08 -12.88 11.72
N VAL A 431 -2.69 -13.73 12.54
CA VAL A 431 -2.51 -13.74 13.98
C VAL A 431 -1.35 -14.67 14.33
N HIS A 432 -0.38 -14.17 15.09
CA HIS A 432 0.84 -14.87 15.45
C HIS A 432 0.99 -14.96 16.97
N ASP A 433 1.52 -16.08 17.41
CA ASP A 433 1.95 -16.30 18.79
C ASP A 433 3.29 -15.61 19.02
N VAL A 434 3.50 -15.06 20.22
CA VAL A 434 4.78 -14.48 20.62
C VAL A 434 5.42 -15.38 21.67
N THR A 435 6.63 -15.86 21.39
CA THR A 435 7.40 -16.72 22.29
C THR A 435 8.63 -15.98 22.77
N VAL A 436 8.86 -16.03 24.09
CA VAL A 436 10.05 -15.50 24.76
C VAL A 436 10.83 -16.65 25.34
N SER A 437 12.15 -16.68 25.13
CA SER A 437 13.04 -17.76 25.59
C SER A 437 14.22 -17.20 26.36
N ASN A 438 14.33 -17.60 27.63
CA ASN A 438 15.50 -17.32 28.49
C ASN A 438 16.66 -18.29 28.23
N GLY A 439 16.45 -19.31 27.39
CA GLY A 439 17.35 -20.43 27.19
C GLY A 439 16.58 -21.73 26.96
N ALA A 440 17.28 -22.78 26.53
CA ALA A 440 16.66 -24.07 26.20
C ALA A 440 15.86 -24.63 27.40
N GLY A 441 14.58 -24.94 27.17
CA GLY A 441 13.68 -25.45 28.20
C GLY A 441 13.08 -24.40 29.14
N CYS A 442 13.35 -23.11 28.92
CA CYS A 442 12.82 -22.01 29.72
C CYS A 442 12.13 -20.95 28.85
N GLU A 443 10.95 -21.30 28.36
CA GLU A 443 10.19 -20.53 27.38
C GLU A 443 8.76 -20.28 27.83
N ALA A 444 8.18 -19.18 27.35
CA ALA A 444 6.75 -18.94 27.43
C ALA A 444 6.23 -18.44 26.09
N THR A 445 5.00 -18.83 25.79
CA THR A 445 4.29 -18.39 24.59
C THR A 445 3.00 -17.71 25.01
N LEU A 446 2.75 -16.53 24.45
CA LEU A 446 1.45 -15.86 24.52
C LEU A 446 0.72 -16.07 23.19
N PRO A 447 -0.31 -16.95 23.15
CA PRO A 447 -1.01 -17.27 21.91
C PRO A 447 -1.78 -16.06 21.35
N GLY A 448 -1.69 -15.85 20.04
CA GLY A 448 -2.38 -14.79 19.32
C GLY A 448 -2.09 -13.36 19.79
N ALA A 449 -0.90 -13.14 20.37
CA ALA A 449 -0.52 -11.87 20.97
C ALA A 449 -0.27 -10.75 19.96
N LEU A 450 0.08 -11.08 18.71
CA LEU A 450 0.41 -10.11 17.68
C LEU A 450 -0.39 -10.37 16.41
N THR A 451 -1.05 -9.35 15.86
CA THR A 451 -1.65 -9.43 14.53
C THR A 451 -0.81 -8.68 13.52
N VAL A 452 -0.35 -9.37 12.48
CA VAL A 452 0.33 -8.76 11.34
C VAL A 452 -0.72 -8.44 10.28
N VAL A 453 -0.83 -7.17 9.91
CA VAL A 453 -1.74 -6.70 8.87
C VAL A 453 -1.01 -6.57 7.54
N GLU A 454 -1.74 -6.76 6.45
CA GLU A 454 -1.22 -6.51 5.10
C GLU A 454 -0.91 -5.02 4.92
N ASN A 455 0.12 -4.70 4.14
CA ASN A 455 0.36 -3.31 3.77
C ASN A 455 -0.77 -2.81 2.87
N PRO A 456 -1.16 -1.53 3.00
CA PRO A 456 -2.11 -0.97 2.07
C PRO A 456 -1.52 -0.96 0.66
N ILE A 457 -2.38 -0.70 -0.31
CA ILE A 457 -1.99 -0.55 -1.70
C ILE A 457 -2.56 0.78 -2.17
N VAL A 458 -1.71 1.66 -2.71
CA VAL A 458 -2.15 2.80 -3.53
C VAL A 458 -2.10 2.33 -4.97
N PHE A 459 -3.23 2.35 -5.68
CA PHE A 459 -3.26 1.88 -7.07
C PHE A 459 -3.72 2.95 -8.07
N PHE A 460 -4.29 4.07 -7.61
CA PHE A 460 -4.68 5.17 -8.50
C PHE A 460 -4.77 6.51 -7.77
N VAL A 461 -4.51 7.59 -8.50
CA VAL A 461 -4.74 8.98 -8.07
C VAL A 461 -5.59 9.66 -9.13
N ASP A 462 -6.66 10.31 -8.70
CA ASP A 462 -7.68 10.91 -9.56
C ASP A 462 -7.93 12.39 -9.24
N PRO A 463 -7.73 13.33 -10.18
CA PRO A 463 -7.15 13.10 -11.49
C PRO A 463 -5.69 12.65 -11.45
N PRO A 464 -5.22 11.91 -12.47
CA PRO A 464 -3.80 11.53 -12.59
C PRO A 464 -2.92 12.70 -13.08
N VAL A 465 -3.52 13.81 -13.52
CA VAL A 465 -2.82 15.01 -13.96
C VAL A 465 -3.34 16.23 -13.19
N ALA A 466 -2.43 16.99 -12.60
CA ALA A 466 -2.70 18.21 -11.86
C ALA A 466 -2.02 19.42 -12.52
N TYR A 467 -2.80 20.49 -12.76
CA TYR A 467 -2.25 21.77 -13.20
C TYR A 467 -1.64 22.51 -12.00
N ASN A 468 -0.41 22.99 -12.12
CA ASN A 468 0.30 23.61 -11.01
C ASN A 468 -0.03 25.10 -10.79
N GLY A 469 -0.90 25.70 -11.59
CA GLY A 469 -1.34 27.09 -11.40
C GLY A 469 -2.42 27.28 -10.33
N SER A 470 -3.01 26.19 -9.82
CA SER A 470 -4.14 26.20 -8.88
C SER A 470 -3.97 25.15 -7.78
N ASP A 471 -4.54 25.38 -6.58
CA ASP A 471 -4.64 24.35 -5.55
C ASP A 471 -5.68 23.30 -5.98
N LEU A 472 -5.24 22.07 -6.26
CA LEU A 472 -6.08 21.01 -6.79
C LEU A 472 -6.24 19.87 -5.79
N GLN A 473 -7.48 19.51 -5.46
CA GLN A 473 -7.75 18.30 -4.71
C GLN A 473 -7.71 17.07 -5.62
N VAL A 474 -6.87 16.11 -5.29
CA VAL A 474 -6.82 14.78 -5.88
C VAL A 474 -7.38 13.75 -4.91
N THR A 475 -7.92 12.67 -5.45
CA THR A 475 -8.39 11.50 -4.71
C THR A 475 -7.37 10.39 -4.86
N VAL A 476 -6.78 9.95 -3.75
CA VAL A 476 -5.87 8.78 -3.70
C VAL A 476 -6.69 7.55 -3.36
N TYR A 477 -6.82 6.62 -4.33
CA TYR A 477 -7.54 5.37 -4.15
C TYR A 477 -6.63 4.27 -3.63
N THR A 478 -7.11 3.61 -2.60
CA THR A 478 -6.35 2.65 -1.81
C THR A 478 -7.13 1.38 -1.51
N SER A 479 -6.43 0.33 -1.11
CA SER A 479 -7.03 -0.92 -0.63
C SER A 479 -6.24 -1.42 0.58
N GLY A 480 -6.91 -2.10 1.50
CA GLY A 480 -6.26 -2.74 2.65
C GLY A 480 -5.76 -1.76 3.73
N VAL A 481 -6.26 -0.52 3.76
CA VAL A 481 -5.91 0.44 4.82
C VAL A 481 -6.49 -0.06 6.15
N VAL A 482 -5.60 -0.34 7.11
CA VAL A 482 -5.95 -0.66 8.50
C VAL A 482 -5.44 0.45 9.40
N GLY A 483 -6.30 0.92 10.31
CA GLY A 483 -6.01 2.07 11.18
C GLY A 483 -6.43 3.40 10.54
N THR A 484 -5.75 4.48 10.90
CA THR A 484 -5.95 5.81 10.31
C THR A 484 -4.77 6.21 9.45
N VAL A 485 -5.03 6.93 8.35
CA VAL A 485 -3.96 7.49 7.52
C VAL A 485 -3.29 8.62 8.30
N SER A 486 -1.99 8.50 8.53
CA SER A 486 -1.17 9.47 9.27
C SER A 486 -0.45 10.47 8.37
N GLY A 487 -0.28 10.17 7.08
CA GLY A 487 0.41 11.04 6.14
C GLY A 487 0.18 10.67 4.68
N VAL A 488 0.16 11.68 3.80
CA VAL A 488 0.15 11.55 2.35
C VAL A 488 1.27 12.43 1.79
N THR A 489 2.13 11.86 0.96
CA THR A 489 3.29 12.56 0.40
C THR A 489 3.43 12.32 -1.09
N ILE A 490 3.98 13.29 -1.82
CA ILE A 490 4.44 13.10 -3.20
C ILE A 490 5.95 13.32 -3.30
N ALA A 491 6.65 12.56 -4.13
CA ALA A 491 8.06 12.77 -4.43
C ALA A 491 8.32 12.54 -5.92
N LEU A 492 9.26 13.27 -6.53
CA LEU A 492 9.62 13.03 -7.94
C LEU A 492 10.04 11.57 -8.15
N SER A 493 9.48 10.95 -9.18
CA SER A 493 9.69 9.54 -9.47
C SER A 493 11.17 9.25 -9.76
N GLY A 494 11.71 8.20 -9.15
CA GLY A 494 13.14 7.86 -9.24
C GLY A 494 14.07 8.61 -8.27
N GLY A 495 13.53 9.48 -7.43
CA GLY A 495 14.25 10.14 -6.33
C GLY A 495 13.94 11.63 -6.21
N GLY A 496 13.50 12.07 -5.02
CA GLY A 496 13.19 13.47 -4.72
C GLY A 496 12.91 13.67 -3.24
N THR A 497 12.93 14.92 -2.77
CA THR A 497 12.50 15.23 -1.39
C THR A 497 10.98 15.09 -1.33
N PRO A 498 10.42 14.31 -0.38
CA PRO A 498 8.97 14.21 -0.22
C PRO A 498 8.35 15.58 0.11
N ILE A 499 7.19 15.85 -0.50
CA ILE A 499 6.32 16.98 -0.23
C ILE A 499 5.10 16.43 0.52
N ASP A 500 4.87 16.91 1.74
CA ASP A 500 3.68 16.57 2.52
C ASP A 500 2.44 17.26 1.92
N LEU A 501 1.39 16.48 1.67
CA LEU A 501 0.12 17.01 1.20
C LEU A 501 -0.86 17.16 2.35
N ALA A 502 -1.61 18.27 2.36
CA ALA A 502 -2.78 18.38 3.22
C ALA A 502 -3.84 17.37 2.76
N PHE A 503 -4.40 16.57 3.68
CA PHE A 503 -5.35 15.53 3.32
C PHE A 503 -6.49 15.37 4.34
N THR A 504 -7.59 14.76 3.89
CA THR A 504 -8.69 14.28 4.75
C THR A 504 -8.95 12.81 4.47
N PHE A 505 -9.12 12.03 5.54
CA PHE A 505 -9.41 10.60 5.50
C PHE A 505 -10.71 10.31 6.25
N ASP A 506 -11.63 9.60 5.61
CA ASP A 506 -12.88 9.13 6.23
C ASP A 506 -12.77 7.64 6.54
N ALA A 507 -12.79 7.27 7.82
CA ALA A 507 -12.69 5.87 8.25
C ALA A 507 -13.90 5.02 7.81
N ALA A 508 -15.03 5.64 7.46
CA ALA A 508 -16.17 4.93 6.86
C ALA A 508 -15.94 4.60 5.37
N ARG A 509 -14.96 5.26 4.73
CA ARG A 509 -14.57 5.08 3.32
C ARG A 509 -13.04 4.91 3.21
N PRO A 510 -12.48 3.83 3.78
CA PRO A 510 -11.02 3.68 3.96
C PRO A 510 -10.24 3.53 2.65
N ASN A 511 -10.92 3.25 1.53
CA ASN A 511 -10.33 3.09 0.21
C ASN A 511 -10.11 4.43 -0.53
N ARG A 512 -10.42 5.56 0.11
CA ARG A 512 -10.36 6.89 -0.50
C ARG A 512 -9.73 7.92 0.44
N ILE A 513 -8.74 8.66 -0.05
CA ILE A 513 -8.12 9.78 0.66
C ILE A 513 -8.16 11.01 -0.23
N LEU A 514 -8.65 12.13 0.29
CA LEU A 514 -8.64 13.42 -0.42
C LEU A 514 -7.37 14.17 -0.05
N ALA A 515 -6.48 14.41 -1.01
CA ALA A 515 -5.23 15.12 -0.81
C ALA A 515 -5.18 16.38 -1.69
N THR A 516 -4.59 17.46 -1.19
CA THR A 516 -4.46 18.73 -1.93
C THR A 516 -3.06 18.87 -2.49
N VAL A 517 -2.94 18.95 -3.81
CA VAL A 517 -1.71 19.33 -4.51
C VAL A 517 -1.66 20.86 -4.55
N PRO A 518 -0.70 21.49 -3.87
CA PRO A 518 -0.66 22.95 -3.79
C PRO A 518 -0.20 23.59 -5.10
N ALA A 519 -0.71 24.79 -5.38
CA ALA A 519 -0.23 25.64 -6.47
C ALA A 519 1.28 25.87 -6.34
N GLY A 520 1.98 25.96 -7.47
CA GLY A 520 3.43 26.12 -7.53
C GLY A 520 4.23 24.83 -7.31
N THR A 521 3.57 23.67 -7.12
CA THR A 521 4.25 22.38 -7.15
C THR A 521 5.05 22.25 -8.47
N PRO A 522 6.36 21.91 -8.42
CA PRO A 522 7.18 21.85 -9.64
C PRO A 522 6.61 20.83 -10.65
N PRO A 523 6.62 21.12 -11.96
CA PRO A 523 6.15 20.17 -12.96
C PRO A 523 7.03 18.91 -12.97
N GLY A 524 6.41 17.75 -13.14
CA GLY A 524 7.09 16.45 -13.10
C GLY A 524 6.15 15.28 -12.85
N VAL A 525 6.70 14.07 -12.90
CA VAL A 525 6.00 12.83 -12.57
C VAL A 525 6.36 12.42 -11.15
N TYR A 526 5.36 12.16 -10.31
CA TYR A 526 5.48 11.95 -8.88
C TYR A 526 5.02 10.55 -8.47
N ASP A 527 5.79 9.94 -7.57
CA ASP A 527 5.36 8.82 -6.76
C ASP A 527 4.46 9.34 -5.64
N VAL A 528 3.32 8.69 -5.40
CA VAL A 528 2.36 9.06 -4.36
C VAL A 528 2.39 8.02 -3.26
N SER A 529 2.67 8.45 -2.03
CA SER A 529 2.80 7.54 -0.88
C SER A 529 1.82 7.89 0.22
N ILE A 530 1.34 6.87 0.93
CA ILE A 530 0.56 7.01 2.15
C ILE A 530 1.26 6.31 3.31
N SER A 531 0.99 6.76 4.53
CA SER A 531 1.39 6.12 5.78
C SER A 531 0.19 6.02 6.73
N THR A 532 0.18 5.00 7.60
CA THR A 532 -0.84 4.83 8.64
C THR A 532 -0.26 5.00 10.05
N ASP A 533 -1.13 5.22 11.03
CA ASP A 533 -0.82 5.24 12.46
C ASP A 533 -0.22 3.93 13.00
N LEU A 534 -0.38 2.81 12.27
CA LEU A 534 0.27 1.53 12.54
C LEU A 534 1.68 1.42 11.94
N GLY A 535 2.14 2.43 11.20
CA GLY A 535 3.42 2.42 10.48
C GLY A 535 3.35 1.73 9.13
N CYS A 536 2.16 1.41 8.61
CA CYS A 536 2.03 0.77 7.30
C CYS A 536 2.18 1.83 6.23
N SER A 537 2.89 1.53 5.15
CA SER A 537 3.08 2.46 4.04
C SER A 537 2.81 1.80 2.71
N ALA A 538 2.37 2.61 1.75
CA ALA A 538 2.18 2.17 0.38
C ALA A 538 2.54 3.30 -0.59
N THR A 539 3.17 2.94 -1.70
CA THR A 539 3.63 3.90 -2.72
C THR A 539 3.13 3.46 -4.09
N LEU A 540 2.46 4.37 -4.78
CA LEU A 540 2.18 4.27 -6.21
C LEU A 540 3.26 5.02 -6.97
N ALA A 541 4.16 4.29 -7.64
CA ALA A 541 5.19 4.89 -8.47
C ALA A 541 4.56 5.57 -9.70
N ALA A 542 5.05 6.76 -10.05
CA ALA A 542 4.56 7.57 -11.17
C ALA A 542 3.03 7.77 -11.18
N GLY A 543 2.42 7.87 -9.99
CA GLY A 543 0.97 7.93 -9.81
C GLY A 543 0.33 9.29 -10.15
N LEU A 544 1.10 10.37 -10.19
CA LEU A 544 0.60 11.73 -10.43
C LEU A 544 1.54 12.50 -11.36
N THR A 545 1.00 13.15 -12.38
CA THR A 545 1.73 14.11 -13.22
C THR A 545 1.33 15.53 -12.84
N VAL A 546 2.30 16.38 -12.55
CA VAL A 546 2.09 17.82 -12.34
C VAL A 546 2.59 18.55 -13.59
N THR A 547 1.76 19.43 -14.17
CA THR A 547 2.02 20.11 -15.44
C THR A 547 1.81 21.63 -15.32
N ASP A 548 2.58 22.39 -16.10
CA ASP A 548 2.45 23.83 -16.34
C ASP A 548 2.24 24.16 -17.83
N THR A 549 1.96 23.15 -18.66
CA THR A 549 1.90 23.28 -20.13
C THR A 549 0.54 23.82 -20.58
N THR A 550 0.43 25.13 -20.77
CA THR A 550 -0.83 25.81 -21.16
C THR A 550 -1.04 25.89 -22.68
N THR A 551 -1.11 24.76 -23.37
CA THR A 551 -1.21 24.69 -24.85
C THR A 551 -2.57 24.23 -25.38
N LEU A 552 -3.58 24.01 -24.55
CA LEU A 552 -4.94 23.70 -25.01
C LEU A 552 -5.65 24.98 -25.47
N ALA A 553 -6.24 24.96 -26.67
CA ALA A 553 -6.87 26.11 -27.32
C ALA A 553 -8.28 26.45 -26.80
N LEU A 554 -8.47 26.51 -25.47
CA LEU A 554 -9.75 26.86 -24.85
C LEU A 554 -10.16 28.31 -25.21
N GLU A 555 -11.36 28.49 -25.76
CA GLU A 555 -11.84 29.76 -26.32
C GLU A 555 -12.91 30.44 -25.45
N ALA A 556 -13.97 29.72 -25.08
CA ALA A 556 -15.09 30.31 -24.36
C ALA A 556 -15.85 29.30 -23.47
N ILE A 557 -16.61 29.86 -22.53
CA ILE A 557 -17.63 29.19 -21.72
C ILE A 557 -18.96 29.95 -21.87
N ASP A 558 -20.07 29.25 -22.11
CA ASP A 558 -21.40 29.85 -22.28
C ASP A 558 -22.49 29.08 -21.50
N PRO A 559 -23.29 29.76 -20.64
CA PRO A 559 -23.11 31.14 -20.19
C PRO A 559 -21.86 31.30 -19.31
N PRO A 560 -21.22 32.49 -19.29
CA PRO A 560 -20.05 32.77 -18.43
C PRO A 560 -20.44 33.14 -16.99
N PHE A 561 -21.61 32.71 -16.52
CA PHE A 561 -22.08 32.98 -15.17
C PHE A 561 -22.95 31.85 -14.62
N GLY A 562 -23.04 31.80 -13.29
CA GLY A 562 -23.96 30.97 -12.53
C GLY A 562 -24.46 31.70 -11.29
N TRP A 563 -25.20 31.01 -10.42
CA TRP A 563 -25.70 31.60 -9.18
C TRP A 563 -25.63 30.62 -8.02
N THR A 564 -25.51 31.14 -6.81
CA THR A 564 -25.15 30.35 -5.62
C THR A 564 -26.13 29.22 -5.31
N ALA A 565 -27.43 29.40 -5.56
CA ALA A 565 -28.45 28.43 -5.14
C ALA A 565 -28.84 27.40 -6.21
N GLY A 566 -28.24 27.42 -7.40
CA GLY A 566 -28.60 26.48 -8.47
C GLY A 566 -27.45 26.11 -9.39
N ALA A 567 -27.46 24.88 -9.89
CA ALA A 567 -26.48 24.41 -10.86
C ALA A 567 -26.69 25.12 -12.21
N THR A 568 -25.61 25.29 -12.99
CA THR A 568 -25.64 25.95 -14.29
C THR A 568 -24.99 25.07 -15.35
N ALA A 569 -25.76 24.64 -16.35
CA ALA A 569 -25.22 23.92 -17.50
C ALA A 569 -24.45 24.89 -18.41
N VAL A 570 -23.27 24.49 -18.87
CA VAL A 570 -22.37 25.30 -19.69
C VAL A 570 -21.83 24.52 -20.89
N SER A 571 -21.58 25.23 -21.98
CA SER A 571 -20.83 24.75 -23.14
C SER A 571 -19.44 25.37 -23.12
N LEU A 572 -18.39 24.57 -23.31
CA LEU A 572 -17.03 25.06 -23.51
C LEU A 572 -16.61 24.84 -24.96
N THR A 573 -16.02 25.85 -25.58
CA THR A 573 -15.51 25.76 -26.95
C THR A 573 -14.00 25.90 -26.99
N ALA A 574 -13.38 25.17 -27.91
CA ALA A 574 -11.99 25.36 -28.30
C ALA A 574 -11.94 25.96 -29.70
N THR A 575 -10.92 26.78 -29.97
CA THR A 575 -10.71 27.38 -31.29
C THR A 575 -10.52 26.28 -32.34
N ASP A 576 -11.33 26.29 -33.39
CA ASP A 576 -11.28 25.32 -34.50
C ASP A 576 -11.09 26.02 -35.86
N PRO A 577 -9.99 25.76 -36.61
CA PRO A 577 -8.88 24.87 -36.26
C PRO A 577 -7.99 25.45 -35.14
N PRO A 578 -7.35 24.60 -34.32
CA PRO A 578 -6.48 25.06 -33.24
C PRO A 578 -5.29 25.88 -33.77
N PRO A 579 -4.94 27.02 -33.12
CA PRO A 579 -3.76 27.81 -33.46
C PRO A 579 -2.46 26.99 -33.48
N ALA A 580 -1.46 27.44 -34.26
CA ALA A 580 -0.17 26.76 -34.34
C ALA A 580 0.52 26.64 -32.96
N GLY A 581 0.90 25.42 -32.57
CA GLY A 581 1.50 25.13 -31.27
C GLY A 581 0.51 24.88 -30.14
N THR A 582 -0.79 24.88 -30.44
CA THR A 582 -1.86 24.51 -29.50
C THR A 582 -2.56 23.22 -29.93
N VAL A 583 -3.27 22.59 -29.01
CA VAL A 583 -4.06 21.38 -29.25
C VAL A 583 -5.55 21.64 -28.99
N PRO A 584 -6.45 20.91 -29.66
CA PRO A 584 -7.87 20.95 -29.35
C PRO A 584 -8.19 20.11 -28.10
N PHE A 585 -9.47 19.98 -27.75
CA PHE A 585 -9.87 19.04 -26.70
C PHE A 585 -9.51 17.60 -27.12
N ALA A 586 -9.08 16.79 -26.15
CA ALA A 586 -8.93 15.35 -26.29
C ALA A 586 -10.03 14.63 -25.48
N ALA A 587 -10.32 13.38 -25.84
CA ALA A 587 -11.29 12.58 -25.09
C ALA A 587 -10.87 12.45 -23.61
N THR A 588 -11.84 12.45 -22.70
CA THR A 588 -11.66 12.45 -21.22
C THR A 588 -10.99 13.69 -20.61
N PRO A 589 -11.31 14.92 -21.05
CA PRO A 589 -10.76 16.10 -20.40
C PRO A 589 -11.41 16.29 -19.03
N ARG A 590 -10.76 17.08 -18.18
CA ARG A 590 -11.35 17.56 -16.92
C ARG A 590 -11.47 19.06 -16.95
N ALA A 591 -12.54 19.59 -16.36
CA ALA A 591 -12.78 21.02 -16.26
C ALA A 591 -12.98 21.43 -14.80
N TYR A 592 -12.44 22.59 -14.45
CA TYR A 592 -12.44 23.13 -13.10
C TYR A 592 -12.76 24.62 -13.13
N LEU A 593 -13.35 25.09 -12.03
CA LEU A 593 -13.50 26.48 -11.68
C LEU A 593 -12.57 26.80 -10.53
N ASP A 594 -11.51 27.56 -10.80
CA ASP A 594 -10.55 27.98 -9.79
C ASP A 594 -10.91 29.39 -9.29
N PRO A 595 -11.27 29.60 -8.01
CA PRO A 595 -11.63 30.92 -7.51
C PRO A 595 -10.45 31.89 -7.65
N VAL A 596 -10.67 33.03 -8.31
CA VAL A 596 -9.65 34.08 -8.43
C VAL A 596 -9.29 34.59 -7.03
N GLY A 597 -8.08 34.25 -6.56
CA GLY A 597 -7.61 34.58 -5.22
C GLY A 597 -7.16 33.34 -4.44
N THR A 598 -7.82 33.04 -3.33
CA THR A 598 -7.50 31.89 -2.48
C THR A 598 -8.67 30.91 -2.44
N GLY A 599 -8.42 29.64 -2.73
CA GLY A 599 -9.41 28.58 -2.62
C GLY A 599 -8.97 27.34 -3.40
N LEU A 600 -9.73 26.26 -3.26
CA LEU A 600 -9.51 25.04 -4.03
C LEU A 600 -10.25 25.14 -5.35
N ALA A 601 -9.58 24.72 -6.44
CA ALA A 601 -10.22 24.52 -7.73
C ALA A 601 -11.38 23.53 -7.60
N GLN A 602 -12.57 23.96 -7.97
CA GLN A 602 -13.79 23.18 -7.87
C GLN A 602 -14.01 22.42 -9.18
N PRO A 603 -14.16 21.09 -9.16
CA PRO A 603 -14.44 20.35 -10.39
C PRO A 603 -15.80 20.73 -10.94
N MET A 604 -15.85 21.04 -12.24
CA MET A 604 -17.11 20.97 -12.96
C MET A 604 -17.56 19.51 -13.02
N ARG A 605 -18.86 19.30 -13.02
CA ARG A 605 -19.44 17.96 -13.13
C ARG A 605 -19.76 17.64 -14.57
N SER A 606 -19.72 16.35 -14.89
CA SER A 606 -20.20 15.82 -16.15
C SER A 606 -19.63 16.53 -17.37
N VAL A 607 -18.31 16.65 -17.36
CA VAL A 607 -17.52 17.16 -18.48
C VAL A 607 -17.57 16.10 -19.58
N VAL A 608 -18.35 16.35 -20.61
CA VAL A 608 -18.53 15.45 -21.76
C VAL A 608 -17.71 15.97 -22.93
N PHE A 609 -16.86 15.11 -23.47
CA PHE A 609 -16.22 15.34 -24.76
C PHE A 609 -17.24 15.13 -25.88
N VAL A 610 -17.70 16.23 -26.51
CA VAL A 610 -18.59 16.17 -27.67
C VAL A 610 -17.77 15.92 -28.92
N ASP A 611 -16.78 16.79 -29.15
CA ASP A 611 -15.80 16.70 -30.23
C ASP A 611 -14.55 17.52 -29.87
N ALA A 612 -13.59 17.59 -30.79
CA ALA A 612 -12.33 18.32 -30.59
C ALA A 612 -12.53 19.83 -30.31
N ALA A 613 -13.66 20.41 -30.70
CA ALA A 613 -13.98 21.83 -30.54
C ALA A 613 -14.98 22.12 -29.41
N ARG A 614 -15.65 21.10 -28.85
CA ARG A 614 -16.75 21.31 -27.89
C ARG A 614 -16.76 20.33 -26.72
N LEU A 615 -16.98 20.88 -25.53
CA LEU A 615 -17.37 20.15 -24.33
C LEU A 615 -18.71 20.68 -23.82
N THR A 616 -19.47 19.82 -23.14
CA THR A 616 -20.53 20.27 -22.23
C THR A 616 -20.15 19.93 -20.79
N ALA A 617 -20.56 20.75 -19.84
CA ALA A 617 -20.31 20.53 -18.42
C ALA A 617 -21.41 21.17 -17.56
N VAL A 618 -21.41 20.85 -16.28
CA VAL A 618 -22.30 21.46 -15.29
C VAL A 618 -21.49 22.09 -14.18
N VAL A 619 -21.73 23.37 -13.96
CA VAL A 619 -21.25 24.09 -12.79
C VAL A 619 -22.16 23.75 -11.60
N PRO A 620 -21.65 23.16 -10.52
CA PRO A 620 -22.46 22.79 -9.37
C PRO A 620 -22.99 24.03 -8.62
N SER A 621 -24.11 23.86 -7.90
CA SER A 621 -24.60 24.88 -6.96
C SER A 621 -23.72 24.94 -5.71
N GLY A 622 -23.91 25.96 -4.87
CA GLY A 622 -23.19 26.13 -3.61
C GLY A 622 -21.79 26.74 -3.73
N LEU A 623 -21.38 27.11 -4.95
CA LEU A 623 -20.17 27.92 -5.15
C LEU A 623 -20.34 29.29 -4.48
N ALA A 624 -19.25 29.79 -3.90
CA ALA A 624 -19.22 31.13 -3.32
C ALA A 624 -19.39 32.21 -4.40
N GLU A 625 -19.89 33.38 -4.03
CA GLU A 625 -19.94 34.52 -4.94
C GLU A 625 -18.53 34.98 -5.32
N GLY A 626 -18.27 35.20 -6.60
CA GLY A 626 -16.95 35.61 -7.08
C GLY A 626 -16.69 35.29 -8.54
N THR A 627 -15.47 35.60 -8.98
CA THR A 627 -14.95 35.26 -10.31
C THR A 627 -14.06 34.04 -10.23
N TYR A 628 -14.11 33.22 -11.27
CA TYR A 628 -13.41 31.95 -11.38
C TYR A 628 -12.66 31.88 -12.71
N ASP A 629 -11.44 31.37 -12.66
CA ASP A 629 -10.71 30.92 -13.84
C ASP A 629 -11.32 29.58 -14.29
N VAL A 630 -11.55 29.44 -15.59
CA VAL A 630 -12.01 28.17 -16.17
C VAL A 630 -10.79 27.40 -16.66
N ILE A 631 -10.55 26.23 -16.08
CA ILE A 631 -9.38 25.41 -16.40
C ILE A 631 -9.86 24.12 -17.02
N VAL A 632 -9.34 23.77 -18.20
CA VAL A 632 -9.55 22.46 -18.82
C VAL A 632 -8.21 21.75 -18.96
N VAL A 633 -8.13 20.50 -18.53
CA VAL A 633 -6.93 19.66 -18.55
C VAL A 633 -7.20 18.44 -19.42
N ASN A 634 -6.46 18.29 -20.53
CA ASN A 634 -6.48 17.07 -21.33
C ASN A 634 -5.78 15.92 -20.57
N PRO A 635 -6.13 14.65 -20.81
CA PRO A 635 -5.48 13.50 -20.16
C PRO A 635 -3.98 13.40 -20.46
N THR A 636 -3.52 14.00 -21.57
CA THR A 636 -2.12 14.10 -21.99
C THR A 636 -1.34 15.22 -21.29
N GLY A 637 -2.01 16.09 -20.55
CA GLY A 637 -1.42 17.11 -19.69
C GLY A 637 -1.31 18.53 -20.26
N GLU A 638 -1.87 18.78 -21.45
CA GLU A 638 -2.08 20.14 -21.94
C GLU A 638 -3.26 20.80 -21.22
N VAL A 639 -3.08 22.06 -20.83
CA VAL A 639 -4.03 22.84 -20.04
C VAL A 639 -4.51 24.06 -20.82
N GLY A 640 -5.80 24.38 -20.69
CA GLY A 640 -6.42 25.58 -21.24
C GLY A 640 -6.99 26.39 -20.08
N VAL A 641 -6.74 27.69 -20.05
CA VAL A 641 -7.15 28.57 -18.96
C VAL A 641 -7.86 29.79 -19.52
N LEU A 642 -9.10 30.03 -19.09
CA LEU A 642 -9.81 31.30 -19.28
C LEU A 642 -9.81 32.06 -17.97
N SER A 643 -8.88 33.01 -17.83
CA SER A 643 -8.78 33.83 -16.62
C SER A 643 -10.03 34.69 -16.43
N GLY A 644 -10.66 34.61 -15.25
CA GLY A 644 -11.91 35.26 -14.91
C GLY A 644 -13.07 34.88 -15.84
N GLY A 645 -13.00 33.72 -16.50
CA GLY A 645 -13.95 33.30 -17.53
C GLY A 645 -15.36 33.00 -17.01
N PHE A 646 -15.54 32.80 -15.70
CA PHE A 646 -16.84 32.48 -15.11
C PHE A 646 -17.12 33.30 -13.85
N SER A 647 -18.38 33.67 -13.61
CA SER A 647 -18.79 34.45 -12.43
C SER A 647 -19.99 33.83 -11.70
N VAL A 648 -19.97 33.81 -10.37
CA VAL A 648 -21.09 33.34 -9.55
C VAL A 648 -21.70 34.50 -8.80
N GLY A 649 -23.00 34.75 -9.02
CA GLY A 649 -23.76 35.82 -8.36
C GLY A 649 -24.75 35.32 -7.30
N ALA A 650 -25.18 36.22 -6.41
CA ALA A 650 -26.22 35.96 -5.39
C ALA A 650 -27.63 35.82 -5.98
N LEU A 651 -27.88 36.53 -7.07
CA LEU A 651 -29.22 36.72 -7.63
C LEU A 651 -29.46 35.71 -8.76
N PRO A 652 -30.69 35.17 -8.91
CA PRO A 652 -31.01 34.25 -9.99
C PRO A 652 -30.85 34.96 -11.36
N PRO A 653 -30.31 34.30 -12.40
CA PRO A 653 -30.30 34.84 -13.75
C PRO A 653 -31.71 35.13 -14.27
N PRO A 654 -31.89 36.12 -15.18
CA PRO A 654 -33.19 36.42 -15.72
C PRO A 654 -33.79 35.22 -16.48
N VAL A 655 -35.10 35.27 -16.70
CA VAL A 655 -35.84 34.24 -17.42
C VAL A 655 -36.77 34.90 -18.41
N ILE A 656 -36.75 34.49 -19.68
CA ILE A 656 -37.78 34.87 -20.65
C ILE A 656 -38.68 33.66 -20.87
N VAL A 657 -39.97 33.83 -20.60
CA VAL A 657 -41.01 32.83 -20.81
C VAL A 657 -41.63 33.01 -22.20
N GLU A 658 -41.93 34.24 -22.59
CA GLU A 658 -42.63 34.56 -23.83
C GLU A 658 -42.18 35.91 -24.41
N ILE A 659 -42.38 36.10 -25.72
CA ILE A 659 -42.30 37.40 -26.40
C ILE A 659 -43.55 37.59 -27.26
N SER A 660 -44.25 38.72 -27.08
CA SER A 660 -45.44 39.08 -27.86
C SER A 660 -45.35 40.53 -28.40
N PRO A 661 -45.57 40.76 -29.71
CA PRO A 661 -45.69 39.74 -30.75
C PRO A 661 -44.36 39.00 -30.96
N ALA A 662 -44.42 37.70 -31.27
CA ALA A 662 -43.25 36.87 -31.60
C ALA A 662 -42.72 37.09 -33.03
N SER A 663 -43.24 38.10 -33.74
CA SER A 663 -42.81 38.49 -35.08
C SER A 663 -43.00 40.00 -35.29
N VAL A 664 -42.12 40.62 -36.05
CA VAL A 664 -42.16 42.04 -36.44
C VAL A 664 -42.13 42.18 -37.96
N VAL A 665 -42.78 43.20 -38.50
CA VAL A 665 -42.69 43.48 -39.94
C VAL A 665 -41.39 44.24 -40.25
N ASN A 666 -40.73 44.00 -41.39
CA ASN A 666 -39.63 44.84 -41.88
C ASN A 666 -40.18 46.22 -42.28
N SER A 667 -40.47 47.05 -41.28
CA SER A 667 -40.88 48.44 -41.43
C SER A 667 -40.79 49.19 -40.10
N GLY A 668 -39.84 50.13 -40.03
CA GLY A 668 -39.55 50.96 -38.87
C GLY A 668 -39.27 50.18 -37.56
N PRO A 669 -38.94 50.91 -36.48
CA PRO A 669 -38.83 50.33 -35.15
C PRO A 669 -40.20 49.86 -34.62
N GLN A 670 -40.23 48.68 -34.00
CA GLN A 670 -41.44 48.08 -33.41
C GLN A 670 -41.17 47.57 -32.00
N THR A 671 -42.15 47.69 -31.12
CA THR A 671 -42.04 47.21 -29.74
C THR A 671 -42.62 45.80 -29.62
N VAL A 672 -41.85 44.91 -28.99
CA VAL A 672 -42.27 43.59 -28.52
C VAL A 672 -42.14 43.52 -27.00
N THR A 673 -43.07 42.85 -26.33
CA THR A 673 -43.05 42.68 -24.88
C THR A 673 -42.56 41.28 -24.55
N ALA A 674 -41.42 41.17 -23.86
CA ALA A 674 -40.95 39.95 -23.24
C ALA A 674 -41.58 39.79 -21.85
N THR A 675 -42.09 38.61 -21.52
CA THR A 675 -42.59 38.27 -20.17
C THR A 675 -41.73 37.17 -19.56
N GLY A 676 -41.61 37.17 -18.24
CA GLY A 676 -40.65 36.29 -17.58
C GLY A 676 -40.48 36.57 -16.08
N SER A 677 -39.29 36.32 -15.57
CA SER A 677 -38.92 36.59 -14.17
C SER A 677 -37.51 37.15 -14.05
N ASP A 678 -37.24 37.73 -12.89
CA ASP A 678 -35.90 38.14 -12.45
C ASP A 678 -35.24 39.20 -13.34
N PHE A 679 -36.04 39.99 -14.05
CA PHE A 679 -35.53 41.14 -14.81
C PHE A 679 -35.13 42.29 -13.87
N ARG A 680 -33.88 42.74 -14.00
CA ARG A 680 -33.27 43.78 -13.15
C ARG A 680 -32.53 44.76 -14.05
N ASN A 681 -33.21 45.88 -14.36
CA ASN A 681 -32.69 46.92 -15.25
C ASN A 681 -32.07 46.37 -16.56
N PRO A 682 -32.83 45.58 -17.33
CA PRO A 682 -32.29 44.83 -18.46
C PRO A 682 -31.94 45.75 -19.65
N THR A 683 -30.95 45.33 -20.42
CA THR A 683 -30.66 45.79 -21.79
C THR A 683 -31.02 44.68 -22.78
N ALA A 684 -31.22 45.03 -24.05
CA ALA A 684 -31.67 44.09 -25.08
C ALA A 684 -30.72 44.05 -26.28
N SER A 685 -30.40 42.84 -26.75
CA SER A 685 -29.71 42.61 -28.02
C SER A 685 -30.34 41.45 -28.78
N LEU A 686 -30.15 41.41 -30.09
CA LEU A 686 -30.68 40.37 -30.97
C LEU A 686 -29.52 39.65 -31.64
N ASP A 687 -29.43 38.33 -31.55
CA ASP A 687 -28.58 37.52 -32.44
C ASP A 687 -29.42 36.98 -33.58
N CYS A 688 -29.21 37.50 -34.78
CA CYS A 688 -30.09 37.32 -35.93
C CYS A 688 -29.39 36.55 -37.05
N VAL A 689 -30.08 35.55 -37.62
CA VAL A 689 -29.65 34.81 -38.80
C VAL A 689 -30.35 35.35 -40.04
N ASP A 690 -29.54 35.81 -41.00
CA ASP A 690 -30.04 36.25 -42.31
C ASP A 690 -30.52 35.04 -43.14
N PRO A 691 -31.75 35.06 -43.67
CA PRO A 691 -32.35 33.90 -44.34
C PRO A 691 -31.76 33.61 -45.72
N GLY A 692 -31.08 34.58 -46.35
CA GLY A 692 -30.48 34.42 -47.69
C GLY A 692 -29.04 33.91 -47.65
N THR A 693 -28.30 34.24 -46.59
CA THR A 693 -26.88 33.94 -46.45
C THR A 693 -26.56 32.96 -45.33
N GLY A 694 -27.46 32.79 -44.35
CA GLY A 694 -27.21 32.05 -43.12
C GLY A 694 -26.24 32.74 -42.16
N ALA A 695 -25.90 34.01 -42.42
CA ALA A 695 -24.94 34.75 -41.60
C ALA A 695 -25.57 35.20 -40.27
N HIS A 696 -24.85 34.99 -39.17
CA HIS A 696 -25.20 35.54 -37.85
C HIS A 696 -24.77 36.99 -37.72
N SER A 697 -25.59 37.81 -37.05
CA SER A 697 -25.29 39.20 -36.76
C SER A 697 -25.92 39.64 -35.45
N THR A 698 -25.15 40.37 -34.63
CA THR A 698 -25.69 41.00 -33.42
C THR A 698 -26.27 42.38 -33.74
N VAL A 699 -27.55 42.58 -33.44
CA VAL A 699 -28.28 43.83 -33.65
C VAL A 699 -28.70 44.41 -32.31
N ALA A 700 -28.39 45.69 -32.10
CA ALA A 700 -28.77 46.40 -30.88
C ALA A 700 -30.29 46.67 -30.85
N ALA A 701 -30.95 46.35 -29.74
CA ALA A 701 -32.33 46.72 -29.47
C ALA A 701 -32.38 47.66 -28.26
N THR A 702 -33.48 48.39 -28.07
CA THR A 702 -33.62 49.33 -26.94
C THR A 702 -34.75 48.92 -26.01
N VAL A 703 -34.53 49.01 -24.70
CA VAL A 703 -35.58 48.74 -23.70
C VAL A 703 -36.36 50.03 -23.45
N ALA A 704 -37.67 49.99 -23.74
CA ALA A 704 -38.59 51.13 -23.58
C ALA A 704 -39.13 51.23 -22.15
N ALA A 705 -39.48 50.09 -21.54
CA ALA A 705 -39.96 49.98 -20.16
C ALA A 705 -39.69 48.58 -19.61
N TRP A 706 -39.61 48.42 -18.29
CA TRP A 706 -39.44 47.11 -17.66
C TRP A 706 -40.01 47.04 -16.24
N THR A 707 -40.29 45.82 -15.80
CA THR A 707 -40.62 45.38 -14.43
C THR A 707 -39.89 44.06 -14.16
N ALA A 708 -40.00 43.51 -12.95
CA ALA A 708 -39.38 42.20 -12.63
C ALA A 708 -39.89 41.04 -13.48
N THR A 709 -41.04 41.19 -14.16
CA THR A 709 -41.69 40.11 -14.93
C THR A 709 -42.03 40.48 -16.38
N SER A 710 -41.68 41.69 -16.84
CA SER A 710 -41.98 42.14 -18.19
C SER A 710 -41.00 43.21 -18.69
N VAL A 711 -40.60 43.14 -19.96
CA VAL A 711 -39.67 44.06 -20.62
C VAL A 711 -40.20 44.42 -22.01
N ASP A 712 -40.41 45.70 -22.28
CA ASP A 712 -40.76 46.22 -23.61
C ASP A 712 -39.48 46.50 -24.42
N VAL A 713 -39.22 45.70 -25.43
CA VAL A 713 -38.05 45.77 -26.32
C VAL A 713 -38.44 46.40 -27.65
N THR A 714 -37.77 47.48 -28.04
CA THR A 714 -37.92 48.11 -29.36
C THR A 714 -36.89 47.52 -30.32
N VAL A 715 -37.41 46.80 -31.31
CA VAL A 715 -36.67 46.09 -32.36
C VAL A 715 -36.52 46.99 -33.59
N PRO A 716 -35.29 47.19 -34.12
CA PRO A 716 -35.06 47.97 -35.35
C PRO A 716 -35.36 47.13 -36.60
N ALA A 717 -36.63 46.77 -36.79
CA ALA A 717 -37.06 45.78 -37.77
C ALA A 717 -36.80 46.20 -39.24
N ASP A 718 -36.68 47.50 -39.53
CA ASP A 718 -36.30 48.03 -40.86
C ASP A 718 -34.88 47.70 -41.29
N THR A 719 -34.00 47.38 -40.34
CA THR A 719 -32.61 46.98 -40.64
C THR A 719 -32.47 45.47 -40.91
N LEU A 720 -33.52 44.70 -40.64
CA LEU A 720 -33.50 43.24 -40.71
C LEU A 720 -34.23 42.76 -41.97
N PRO A 721 -33.60 41.95 -42.84
CA PRO A 721 -34.26 41.36 -44.00
C PRO A 721 -35.50 40.53 -43.61
N ALA A 722 -36.51 40.52 -44.47
CA ALA A 722 -37.66 39.64 -44.26
C ALA A 722 -37.22 38.16 -44.31
N GLY A 723 -37.65 37.38 -43.32
CA GLY A 723 -37.26 36.00 -43.06
C GLY A 723 -36.19 35.83 -41.98
N THR A 724 -35.64 36.93 -41.47
CA THR A 724 -34.66 36.90 -40.38
C THR A 724 -35.28 36.28 -39.12
N VAL A 725 -34.52 35.42 -38.46
CA VAL A 725 -34.86 34.80 -37.18
C VAL A 725 -33.83 35.29 -36.16
N CYS A 726 -34.31 35.85 -35.05
CA CYS A 726 -33.46 36.39 -34.00
C CYS A 726 -33.68 35.70 -32.66
N VAL A 727 -32.59 35.42 -31.96
CA VAL A 727 -32.59 35.18 -30.52
C VAL A 727 -32.58 36.53 -29.81
N VAL A 728 -33.59 36.79 -28.99
CA VAL A 728 -33.67 37.97 -28.15
C VAL A 728 -32.95 37.70 -26.84
N ARG A 729 -31.88 38.44 -26.58
CA ARG A 729 -31.13 38.40 -25.33
C ARG A 729 -31.51 39.59 -24.46
N LEU A 730 -31.93 39.31 -23.23
CA LEU A 730 -32.11 40.31 -22.18
C LEU A 730 -31.02 40.16 -21.13
N THR A 731 -30.20 41.19 -20.95
CA THR A 731 -29.06 41.21 -20.01
C THR A 731 -29.34 42.16 -18.87
N ASN A 732 -29.40 41.64 -17.64
CA ASN A 732 -29.55 42.43 -16.43
C ASN A 732 -28.32 43.32 -16.16
N ASP A 733 -28.47 44.28 -15.26
CA ASP A 733 -27.41 45.19 -14.83
C ASP A 733 -26.21 44.50 -14.16
N ASP A 734 -26.40 43.29 -13.62
CA ASP A 734 -25.35 42.41 -13.12
C ASP A 734 -24.62 41.60 -14.21
N GLY A 735 -25.00 41.75 -15.48
CA GLY A 735 -24.41 41.06 -16.62
C GLY A 735 -24.99 39.68 -16.92
N THR A 736 -25.83 39.12 -16.04
CA THR A 736 -26.52 37.85 -16.31
C THR A 736 -27.57 38.04 -17.40
N TYR A 737 -27.78 37.03 -18.26
CA TYR A 737 -28.72 37.14 -19.37
C TYR A 737 -29.61 35.92 -19.56
N ALA A 738 -30.70 36.17 -20.29
CA ALA A 738 -31.65 35.17 -20.75
C ALA A 738 -31.87 35.32 -22.25
N ASP A 739 -31.91 34.19 -22.93
CA ASP A 739 -32.18 34.13 -24.36
C ASP A 739 -33.57 33.56 -24.61
N PHE A 740 -34.31 34.24 -25.48
CA PHE A 740 -35.55 33.73 -26.06
C PHE A 740 -35.36 33.60 -27.55
N SER A 741 -35.50 32.38 -28.05
CA SER A 741 -35.64 32.19 -29.47
C SER A 741 -37.04 31.68 -29.80
N ALA A 742 -37.67 32.07 -30.90
CA ALA A 742 -37.24 33.02 -31.91
C ALA A 742 -38.21 34.20 -31.98
N LEU A 743 -37.66 35.38 -32.28
CA LEU A 743 -38.38 36.51 -32.86
C LEU A 743 -38.14 36.49 -34.37
N SER A 744 -39.19 36.44 -35.18
CA SER A 744 -39.04 36.48 -36.65
C SER A 744 -39.31 37.87 -37.24
N VAL A 745 -38.84 38.08 -38.47
CA VAL A 745 -39.08 39.29 -39.25
C VAL A 745 -39.84 38.96 -40.52
N THR A 746 -41.03 39.53 -40.73
CA THR A 746 -41.81 39.34 -41.96
C THR A 746 -41.62 40.46 -42.95
N ASN A 747 -42.10 40.27 -44.19
CA ASN A 747 -42.30 41.39 -45.10
C ASN A 747 -43.46 42.30 -44.64
N PRO A 748 -43.65 43.50 -45.24
CA PRO A 748 -44.76 44.39 -44.89
C PRO A 748 -46.17 43.81 -45.11
N ALA A 749 -46.31 42.70 -45.83
CA ALA A 749 -47.58 41.99 -46.01
C ALA A 749 -47.84 40.93 -44.90
N ALA A 750 -46.90 40.76 -43.97
CA ALA A 750 -46.90 39.75 -42.91
C ALA A 750 -47.05 38.31 -43.46
N ASN A 751 -46.43 38.03 -44.60
CA ASN A 751 -46.46 36.69 -45.19
C ASN A 751 -45.44 35.78 -44.51
N LEU A 752 -45.78 34.49 -44.42
CA LEU A 752 -44.86 33.44 -44.02
C LEU A 752 -43.68 33.34 -45.01
N GLN A 753 -42.58 32.73 -44.56
CA GLN A 753 -41.51 32.30 -45.45
C GLN A 753 -41.93 31.08 -46.30
N PRO A 754 -41.30 30.85 -47.47
CA PRO A 754 -41.50 29.61 -48.22
C PRO A 754 -41.24 28.38 -47.35
N PHE A 755 -42.03 27.31 -47.58
CA PHE A 755 -41.83 26.06 -46.85
C PHE A 755 -40.48 25.45 -47.19
N ALA A 756 -39.71 25.09 -46.17
CA ALA A 756 -38.48 24.34 -46.28
C ALA A 756 -38.72 22.88 -45.89
N PRO A 757 -38.04 21.90 -46.52
CA PRO A 757 -38.07 20.53 -46.05
C PRO A 757 -37.41 20.44 -44.66
N GLY A 758 -38.04 19.70 -43.75
CA GLY A 758 -37.46 19.30 -42.47
C GLY A 758 -36.88 17.88 -42.57
N THR A 759 -36.45 17.34 -41.43
CA THR A 759 -36.03 15.93 -41.36
C THR A 759 -37.25 15.00 -41.37
N ASP A 760 -37.19 13.92 -42.15
CA ASP A 760 -38.28 12.93 -42.23
C ASP A 760 -38.37 12.08 -40.95
N MET A 761 -39.59 11.76 -40.53
CA MET A 761 -39.88 10.80 -39.47
C MET A 761 -39.36 9.40 -39.81
N LEU A 762 -39.18 8.57 -38.78
CA LEU A 762 -38.83 7.15 -38.95
C LEU A 762 -40.01 6.33 -39.45
N VAL A 763 -41.23 6.67 -39.02
CA VAL A 763 -42.47 6.01 -39.43
C VAL A 763 -43.38 6.98 -40.18
N ALA A 764 -43.89 6.57 -41.34
CA ALA A 764 -44.92 7.32 -42.04
C ALA A 764 -46.25 7.26 -41.28
N ARG A 765 -46.84 8.42 -40.98
CA ARG A 765 -48.03 8.53 -40.12
C ARG A 765 -49.09 9.38 -40.80
N ARG A 766 -50.32 8.87 -40.92
CA ARG A 766 -51.50 9.70 -41.16
C ARG A 766 -52.17 10.04 -39.83
N ALA A 767 -52.70 11.26 -39.72
CA ALA A 767 -53.35 11.78 -38.52
C ALA A 767 -52.51 11.67 -37.22
N PRO A 768 -51.19 11.95 -37.24
CA PRO A 768 -50.44 12.05 -36.00
C PRO A 768 -50.95 13.24 -35.18
N ALA A 769 -51.04 13.07 -33.87
CA ALA A 769 -51.14 14.20 -32.95
C ALA A 769 -49.75 14.84 -32.84
N SER A 770 -49.63 16.12 -33.19
CA SER A 770 -48.35 16.84 -33.16
C SER A 770 -48.40 18.07 -32.27
N VAL A 771 -47.35 18.25 -31.48
CA VAL A 771 -47.08 19.41 -30.63
C VAL A 771 -45.58 19.66 -30.61
N SER A 772 -45.16 20.89 -30.32
CA SER A 772 -43.79 21.12 -29.88
C SER A 772 -43.77 21.29 -28.37
N GLY A 773 -42.66 21.00 -27.74
CA GLY A 773 -42.49 21.17 -26.30
C GLY A 773 -41.03 21.32 -25.90
N ARG A 774 -40.81 21.81 -24.70
CA ARG A 774 -39.50 22.22 -24.18
C ARG A 774 -39.11 21.35 -22.98
N ALA A 775 -37.99 20.64 -23.09
CA ALA A 775 -37.39 19.92 -21.96
C ALA A 775 -36.52 20.87 -21.11
N THR A 776 -35.94 21.90 -21.74
CA THR A 776 -35.37 23.08 -21.08
C THR A 776 -35.72 24.30 -21.94
N ARG A 777 -35.34 25.51 -21.54
CA ARG A 777 -35.60 26.72 -22.34
C ARG A 777 -34.93 26.67 -23.73
N VAL A 778 -33.81 25.96 -23.84
CA VAL A 778 -33.02 25.83 -25.07
C VAL A 778 -33.23 24.48 -25.76
N ALA A 779 -33.59 23.41 -25.03
CA ALA A 779 -33.86 22.09 -25.59
C ALA A 779 -35.34 21.96 -26.00
N ARG A 780 -35.60 22.06 -27.31
CA ARG A 780 -36.93 22.06 -27.92
C ARG A 780 -37.11 20.84 -28.78
N PHE A 781 -38.34 20.33 -28.83
CA PHE A 781 -38.67 19.12 -29.56
C PHE A 781 -40.01 19.26 -30.26
N VAL A 782 -40.11 18.68 -31.46
CA VAL A 782 -41.38 18.46 -32.15
C VAL A 782 -41.75 16.98 -31.98
N TYR A 783 -42.99 16.71 -31.60
CA TYR A 783 -43.49 15.37 -31.32
C TYR A 783 -44.50 14.92 -32.38
N ALA A 784 -44.45 13.64 -32.74
CA ALA A 784 -45.44 12.95 -33.56
C ALA A 784 -45.98 11.76 -32.77
N ILE A 785 -47.22 11.86 -32.30
CA ILE A 785 -47.82 10.93 -31.34
C ILE A 785 -48.94 10.15 -32.02
N GLY A 786 -48.82 8.82 -32.03
CA GLY A 786 -49.80 7.94 -32.67
C GLY A 786 -49.95 8.20 -34.17
N GLY A 787 -51.18 8.23 -34.65
CA GLY A 787 -51.52 8.22 -36.07
C GLY A 787 -51.75 6.80 -36.58
N ASP A 788 -51.81 6.63 -37.89
CA ASP A 788 -52.07 5.34 -38.52
C ASP A 788 -51.32 5.14 -39.85
N ASP A 789 -51.34 3.89 -40.34
CA ASP A 789 -50.67 3.42 -41.58
C ASP A 789 -51.43 3.75 -42.88
N GLY A 790 -52.38 4.70 -42.83
CA GLY A 790 -53.27 5.05 -43.95
C GLY A 790 -54.71 4.55 -43.75
N SER A 791 -54.98 3.77 -42.71
CA SER A 791 -56.33 3.39 -42.28
C SER A 791 -56.46 3.46 -40.75
N ALA A 792 -57.63 3.86 -40.23
CA ALA A 792 -57.80 3.97 -38.79
C ALA A 792 -57.53 2.64 -38.06
N ALA A 793 -57.82 1.50 -38.72
CA ALA A 793 -57.55 0.16 -38.20
C ALA A 793 -56.06 -0.15 -37.96
N GLY A 794 -55.15 0.56 -38.63
CA GLY A 794 -53.70 0.48 -38.44
C GLY A 794 -53.17 1.56 -37.50
N ALA A 795 -53.97 1.96 -36.48
CA ALA A 795 -53.55 2.91 -35.47
C ALA A 795 -52.25 2.47 -34.77
N LEU A 796 -51.38 3.43 -34.50
CA LEU A 796 -50.07 3.21 -33.90
C LEU A 796 -50.08 3.54 -32.41
N SER A 797 -49.31 2.79 -31.62
CA SER A 797 -49.03 3.11 -30.21
C SER A 797 -47.68 3.79 -30.01
N SER A 798 -46.90 4.02 -31.08
CA SER A 798 -45.59 4.66 -30.98
C SER A 798 -45.70 6.19 -31.06
N ALA A 799 -44.69 6.86 -30.52
CA ALA A 799 -44.47 8.28 -30.69
C ALA A 799 -43.00 8.52 -31.08
N GLU A 800 -42.75 9.62 -31.78
CA GLU A 800 -41.41 10.06 -32.17
C GLU A 800 -41.21 11.52 -31.80
N ALA A 801 -39.95 11.91 -31.60
CA ALA A 801 -39.57 13.30 -31.40
C ALA A 801 -38.31 13.66 -32.20
N ALA A 802 -38.20 14.92 -32.62
CA ALA A 802 -37.00 15.49 -33.22
C ALA A 802 -36.60 16.76 -32.46
N PRO A 803 -35.31 16.95 -32.09
CA PRO A 803 -34.86 18.20 -31.50
C PRO A 803 -34.90 19.33 -32.53
N VAL A 804 -35.10 20.55 -32.05
CA VAL A 804 -35.07 21.78 -32.85
C VAL A 804 -34.12 22.76 -32.17
N ASP A 805 -33.17 23.30 -32.92
CA ASP A 805 -32.26 24.31 -32.38
C ASP A 805 -32.96 25.67 -32.16
N LEU A 806 -32.20 26.67 -31.69
CA LEU A 806 -32.77 28.00 -31.47
C LEU A 806 -33.24 28.65 -32.77
N PHE A 807 -32.68 28.31 -33.93
CA PHE A 807 -33.00 28.93 -35.22
C PHE A 807 -33.92 28.08 -36.11
N GLY A 808 -34.52 27.02 -35.56
CA GLY A 808 -35.53 26.20 -36.23
C GLY A 808 -34.97 25.04 -37.04
N THR A 809 -33.65 24.81 -37.03
CA THR A 809 -33.05 23.66 -37.68
C THR A 809 -33.46 22.39 -36.94
N MET A 810 -34.02 21.43 -37.67
CA MET A 810 -34.43 20.13 -37.11
C MET A 810 -33.25 19.16 -37.08
N GLY A 811 -33.09 18.46 -35.97
CA GLY A 811 -32.28 17.25 -35.91
C GLY A 811 -33.02 16.02 -36.45
N SER A 812 -32.43 14.85 -36.22
CA SER A 812 -33.03 13.56 -36.59
C SER A 812 -34.19 13.18 -35.70
N TRP A 813 -35.22 12.55 -36.28
CA TRP A 813 -36.30 11.93 -35.52
C TRP A 813 -35.81 10.66 -34.81
N ARG A 814 -36.34 10.44 -33.61
CA ARG A 814 -36.13 9.23 -32.82
C ARG A 814 -37.44 8.75 -32.21
N THR A 815 -37.61 7.44 -32.10
CA THR A 815 -38.73 6.84 -31.38
C THR A 815 -38.60 7.13 -29.88
N LEU A 816 -39.70 7.52 -29.24
CA LEU A 816 -39.76 7.67 -27.79
C LEU A 816 -39.80 6.29 -27.11
N THR A 817 -39.09 6.15 -25.99
CA THR A 817 -39.02 4.88 -25.23
C THR A 817 -40.38 4.43 -24.72
N TYR A 818 -41.18 5.36 -24.15
CA TYR A 818 -42.53 5.06 -23.71
C TYR A 818 -43.54 5.24 -24.84
N GLY A 819 -44.10 4.11 -25.28
CA GLY A 819 -45.27 4.09 -26.15
C GLY A 819 -46.56 4.50 -25.43
N LEU A 820 -47.59 4.78 -26.22
CA LEU A 820 -48.94 5.04 -25.75
C LEU A 820 -49.52 3.78 -25.06
N PRO A 821 -50.43 3.94 -24.06
CA PRO A 821 -51.09 2.81 -23.40
C PRO A 821 -51.87 1.88 -24.35
N GLY A 822 -52.19 2.37 -25.55
CA GLY A 822 -52.72 1.57 -26.66
C GLY A 822 -52.67 2.33 -27.99
N PRO A 823 -53.04 1.69 -29.11
CA PRO A 823 -53.11 2.34 -30.43
C PRO A 823 -54.00 3.59 -30.43
N ARG A 824 -53.54 4.65 -31.10
CA ARG A 824 -54.30 5.91 -31.21
C ARG A 824 -54.04 6.64 -32.52
N THR A 825 -55.10 6.97 -33.25
CA THR A 825 -55.09 7.87 -34.42
C THR A 825 -56.21 8.90 -34.30
N LEU A 826 -56.20 9.95 -35.14
CA LEU A 826 -57.24 11.00 -35.17
C LEU A 826 -57.49 11.62 -33.80
N ALA A 827 -56.51 11.64 -32.90
CA ALA A 827 -56.63 12.27 -31.59
C ALA A 827 -56.39 13.78 -31.72
N GLY A 828 -57.01 14.54 -30.82
CA GLY A 828 -56.57 15.91 -30.58
C GLY A 828 -55.46 15.94 -29.53
N VAL A 829 -54.64 16.97 -29.56
CA VAL A 829 -53.52 17.13 -28.62
C VAL A 829 -53.37 18.59 -28.20
N ALA A 830 -52.95 18.81 -26.96
CA ALA A 830 -52.54 20.11 -26.47
C ALA A 830 -51.37 19.97 -25.50
N LEU A 831 -50.53 21.01 -25.42
CA LEU A 831 -49.44 21.13 -24.46
C LEU A 831 -49.79 22.23 -23.45
N LEU A 832 -49.55 21.97 -22.17
CA LEU A 832 -49.50 23.01 -21.14
C LEU A 832 -48.26 22.82 -20.26
N GLY A 833 -47.34 23.78 -20.29
CA GLY A 833 -46.02 23.63 -19.65
C GLY A 833 -45.27 22.45 -20.25
N ARG A 834 -45.02 21.41 -19.45
CA ARG A 834 -44.35 20.17 -19.90
C ARG A 834 -45.32 19.01 -20.15
N TYR A 835 -46.62 19.20 -19.95
CA TYR A 835 -47.58 18.09 -20.05
C TYR A 835 -48.26 18.08 -21.41
N VAL A 836 -48.13 16.95 -22.10
CA VAL A 836 -48.82 16.65 -23.35
C VAL A 836 -50.12 15.93 -23.00
N TYR A 837 -51.25 16.48 -23.43
CA TYR A 837 -52.59 15.90 -23.26
C TYR A 837 -53.06 15.34 -24.61
N LEU A 838 -53.22 14.02 -24.70
CA LEU A 838 -53.79 13.33 -25.86
C LEU A 838 -55.25 12.99 -25.58
N VAL A 839 -56.16 13.55 -26.38
CA VAL A 839 -57.59 13.60 -26.07
C VAL A 839 -58.42 12.92 -27.15
N GLY A 840 -59.21 11.93 -26.75
CA GLY A 840 -60.13 11.22 -27.64
C GLY A 840 -59.39 10.44 -28.73
N GLY A 841 -59.91 10.45 -29.94
CA GLY A 841 -59.36 9.76 -31.11
C GLY A 841 -60.02 8.42 -31.41
N ASN A 842 -59.35 7.62 -32.25
CA ASN A 842 -59.77 6.29 -32.67
C ASN A 842 -58.71 5.25 -32.26
N ASP A 843 -59.13 4.11 -31.72
CA ASP A 843 -58.23 3.03 -31.23
C ASP A 843 -57.97 1.91 -32.24
N GLY A 844 -58.40 2.08 -33.49
CA GLY A 844 -58.42 1.04 -34.51
C GLY A 844 -59.81 0.45 -34.74
N THR A 845 -60.70 0.55 -33.76
CA THR A 845 -62.05 -0.01 -33.81
C THR A 845 -63.13 1.06 -33.88
N GLY A 846 -62.90 2.22 -33.28
CA GLY A 846 -63.82 3.35 -33.35
C GLY A 846 -63.42 4.51 -32.43
N PRO A 847 -64.28 5.55 -32.36
CA PRO A 847 -64.07 6.69 -31.47
C PRO A 847 -64.02 6.30 -30.00
N VAL A 848 -63.06 6.84 -29.25
CA VAL A 848 -62.93 6.62 -27.80
C VAL A 848 -63.04 7.91 -27.00
N GLY A 849 -63.33 7.78 -25.70
CA GLY A 849 -63.26 8.89 -24.73
C GLY A 849 -61.95 8.95 -23.95
N ALA A 850 -61.00 8.02 -24.19
CA ALA A 850 -59.77 7.95 -23.42
C ALA A 850 -58.95 9.25 -23.54
N VAL A 851 -58.41 9.70 -22.41
CA VAL A 851 -57.48 10.82 -22.34
C VAL A 851 -56.22 10.33 -21.66
N TRP A 852 -55.07 10.62 -22.26
CA TRP A 852 -53.77 10.27 -21.73
C TRP A 852 -52.90 11.50 -21.60
N ARG A 853 -52.01 11.47 -20.62
CA ARG A 853 -51.09 12.57 -20.36
C ARG A 853 -49.68 12.05 -20.13
N ALA A 854 -48.69 12.68 -20.73
CA ALA A 854 -47.29 12.42 -20.40
C ALA A 854 -46.56 13.74 -20.12
N LYS A 855 -45.64 13.72 -19.16
CA LYS A 855 -44.72 14.82 -18.85
C LYS A 855 -43.50 14.73 -19.76
N ILE A 856 -43.12 15.80 -20.45
CA ILE A 856 -41.78 15.93 -21.05
C ILE A 856 -40.80 15.99 -19.89
N LEU A 857 -39.92 14.99 -19.81
CA LEU A 857 -39.09 14.80 -18.63
C LEU A 857 -38.15 15.98 -18.39
N ASP A 858 -37.93 16.28 -17.11
CA ASP A 858 -37.13 17.41 -16.68
C ASP A 858 -35.70 16.97 -16.36
N PRO A 859 -34.67 17.53 -17.03
CA PRO A 859 -33.28 17.19 -16.73
C PRO A 859 -32.83 17.62 -15.34
N VAL A 860 -33.62 18.45 -14.62
CA VAL A 860 -33.33 18.78 -13.21
C VAL A 860 -33.95 17.80 -12.20
N GLU A 861 -34.89 16.94 -12.62
CA GLU A 861 -35.52 15.92 -11.76
C GLU A 861 -34.80 14.58 -11.87
N THR A 862 -33.47 14.58 -11.71
CA THR A 862 -32.60 13.42 -11.90
C THR A 862 -31.79 13.11 -10.64
N PRO A 863 -31.38 11.85 -10.40
CA PRO A 863 -30.42 11.54 -9.34
C PRO A 863 -29.09 12.27 -9.57
N GLU A 864 -28.46 12.76 -8.51
CA GLU A 864 -27.14 13.37 -8.59
C GLU A 864 -26.10 12.37 -8.09
N VAL A 865 -25.13 11.99 -8.92
CA VAL A 865 -24.00 11.16 -8.48
C VAL A 865 -23.06 12.04 -7.64
N VAL A 866 -22.81 11.64 -6.39
CA VAL A 866 -22.12 12.47 -5.38
C VAL A 866 -20.77 11.92 -4.94
N ASP A 867 -20.53 10.62 -5.12
CA ASP A 867 -19.26 10.03 -4.70
C ASP A 867 -18.94 8.73 -5.45
N LEU A 868 -17.70 8.30 -5.32
CA LEU A 868 -17.12 7.11 -5.95
C LEU A 868 -16.17 6.41 -4.98
N ASP A 869 -16.19 5.09 -4.95
CA ASP A 869 -15.18 4.28 -4.28
C ASP A 869 -14.63 3.19 -5.22
N LEU A 870 -13.33 2.92 -5.16
CA LEU A 870 -12.66 1.90 -5.97
C LEU A 870 -11.99 0.89 -5.04
N ARG A 871 -12.15 -0.40 -5.34
CA ARG A 871 -11.40 -1.48 -4.69
C ARG A 871 -10.91 -2.51 -5.69
N ARG A 872 -9.89 -3.29 -5.31
CA ARG A 872 -9.46 -4.43 -6.13
C ARG A 872 -10.57 -5.47 -6.25
N GLY A 873 -10.71 -6.04 -7.44
CA GLY A 873 -11.55 -7.20 -7.68
C GLY A 873 -10.97 -8.46 -7.05
N ASP A 874 -11.76 -9.53 -7.04
CA ASP A 874 -11.36 -10.84 -6.50
C ASP A 874 -10.50 -11.68 -7.48
N GLY A 875 -9.95 -11.04 -8.51
CA GLY A 875 -9.25 -11.69 -9.61
C GLY A 875 -10.14 -12.38 -10.66
N THR A 876 -11.47 -12.42 -10.45
CA THR A 876 -12.43 -13.06 -11.38
C THR A 876 -13.54 -12.12 -11.86
N THR A 877 -13.79 -11.03 -11.14
CA THR A 877 -14.86 -10.06 -11.38
C THR A 877 -14.35 -8.64 -11.20
N GLY A 878 -14.78 -7.72 -12.06
CA GLY A 878 -14.45 -6.30 -12.04
C GLY A 878 -14.34 -5.70 -13.44
N LEU A 879 -13.93 -4.44 -13.48
CA LEU A 879 -13.75 -3.63 -14.67
C LEU A 879 -12.29 -3.64 -15.11
N GLY A 880 -12.07 -3.72 -16.41
CA GLY A 880 -10.77 -3.48 -17.02
C GLY A 880 -10.41 -1.99 -17.02
N GLY A 881 -9.13 -1.70 -17.24
CA GLY A 881 -8.65 -0.33 -17.41
C GLY A 881 -9.25 0.36 -18.64
N GLY A 882 -9.41 1.68 -18.55
CA GLY A 882 -10.00 2.55 -19.56
C GLY A 882 -11.17 3.35 -19.01
N THR A 883 -11.87 4.06 -19.88
CA THR A 883 -12.91 5.03 -19.50
C THR A 883 -14.27 4.38 -19.49
N TRP A 884 -15.00 4.53 -18.38
CA TRP A 884 -16.36 4.02 -18.24
C TRP A 884 -17.29 5.19 -17.97
N HIS A 885 -18.43 5.21 -18.66
CA HIS A 885 -19.46 6.22 -18.45
C HIS A 885 -20.62 5.60 -17.70
N TYR A 886 -21.04 6.22 -16.60
CA TYR A 886 -22.16 5.77 -15.78
C TYR A 886 -23.27 6.80 -15.74
N ARG A 887 -24.50 6.32 -15.61
CA ARG A 887 -25.68 7.14 -15.34
C ARG A 887 -26.60 6.46 -14.35
N VAL A 888 -27.33 7.24 -13.57
CA VAL A 888 -28.35 6.74 -12.66
C VAL A 888 -29.66 7.47 -12.92
N SER A 889 -30.75 6.76 -13.15
CA SER A 889 -32.10 7.34 -13.24
C SER A 889 -32.98 6.82 -12.10
N ALA A 890 -34.01 7.59 -11.75
CA ALA A 890 -35.02 7.16 -10.80
C ALA A 890 -36.21 6.56 -11.53
N VAL A 891 -36.79 5.50 -10.98
CA VAL A 891 -38.06 4.94 -11.46
C VAL A 891 -39.13 5.28 -10.43
N MET A 892 -40.20 5.92 -10.88
CA MET A 892 -41.30 6.35 -10.03
C MET A 892 -42.26 5.19 -9.76
N PRO A 893 -43.01 5.19 -8.64
CA PRO A 893 -43.98 4.15 -8.34
C PRO A 893 -45.14 4.17 -9.35
N ALA A 894 -45.83 3.04 -9.49
CA ALA A 894 -47.00 2.94 -10.39
C ALA A 894 -48.14 3.90 -10.07
N ALA A 895 -48.18 4.42 -8.83
CA ALA A 895 -49.18 5.40 -8.37
C ALA A 895 -48.73 6.86 -8.54
N ASP A 896 -47.52 7.10 -9.04
CA ASP A 896 -47.03 8.46 -9.27
C ASP A 896 -47.96 9.18 -10.28
N PRO A 897 -48.45 10.39 -9.95
CA PRO A 897 -49.43 11.08 -10.79
C PRO A 897 -48.85 11.55 -12.13
N ASP A 898 -47.54 11.82 -12.19
CA ASP A 898 -46.90 12.49 -13.32
C ASP A 898 -46.16 11.54 -14.25
N ASN A 899 -45.54 10.50 -13.70
CA ASN A 899 -44.74 9.53 -14.41
C ASN A 899 -44.98 8.09 -13.87
N PRO A 900 -46.21 7.56 -13.98
CA PRO A 900 -46.57 6.29 -13.33
C PRO A 900 -45.72 5.11 -13.85
N ALA A 901 -44.98 4.48 -12.93
CA ALA A 901 -44.01 3.40 -13.23
C ALA A 901 -42.94 3.80 -14.27
N GLY A 902 -42.79 5.10 -14.52
CA GLY A 902 -41.86 5.61 -15.51
C GLY A 902 -40.54 6.05 -14.90
N GLU A 903 -39.53 6.09 -15.76
CA GLU A 903 -38.17 6.48 -15.45
C GLU A 903 -38.01 8.00 -15.63
N SER A 904 -37.22 8.63 -14.77
CA SER A 904 -36.75 10.01 -14.94
C SER A 904 -35.73 10.08 -16.08
N LEU A 905 -35.28 11.29 -16.42
CA LEU A 905 -34.02 11.38 -17.15
C LEU A 905 -32.88 10.81 -16.29
N PRO A 906 -31.82 10.26 -16.91
CA PRO A 906 -30.64 9.86 -16.18
C PRO A 906 -29.96 11.09 -15.57
N SER A 907 -29.19 10.84 -14.52
CA SER A 907 -28.15 11.75 -14.04
C SER A 907 -27.29 12.21 -15.22
N ASP A 908 -26.63 13.34 -15.03
CA ASP A 908 -25.52 13.68 -15.91
C ASP A 908 -24.49 12.52 -15.91
N PRO A 909 -23.77 12.30 -17.03
CA PRO A 909 -22.85 11.17 -17.12
C PRO A 909 -21.72 11.35 -16.10
N LEU A 910 -21.49 10.32 -15.29
CA LEU A 910 -20.29 10.18 -14.50
C LEU A 910 -19.23 9.51 -15.38
N VAL A 911 -18.15 10.24 -15.68
CA VAL A 911 -16.99 9.71 -16.40
C VAL A 911 -16.00 9.16 -15.37
N VAL A 912 -15.68 7.87 -15.45
CA VAL A 912 -14.73 7.21 -14.55
C VAL A 912 -13.58 6.64 -15.35
N LEU A 913 -12.37 7.12 -15.09
CA LEU A 913 -11.16 6.51 -15.63
C LEU A 913 -10.72 5.39 -14.68
N VAL A 914 -10.89 4.14 -15.09
CA VAL A 914 -10.36 2.99 -14.36
C VAL A 914 -8.90 2.80 -14.78
N PRO A 915 -7.94 2.78 -13.83
CA PRO A 915 -6.52 2.59 -14.14
C PRO A 915 -6.27 1.24 -14.82
N ALA A 916 -5.25 1.20 -15.68
CA ALA A 916 -4.76 -0.05 -16.27
C ALA A 916 -3.97 -0.85 -15.22
N LEU A 917 -4.67 -1.69 -14.46
CA LEU A 917 -4.08 -2.57 -13.45
C LEU A 917 -4.03 -4.02 -13.96
N PRO A 918 -3.10 -4.85 -13.44
CA PRO A 918 -3.07 -6.29 -13.73
C PRO A 918 -4.33 -7.04 -13.28
N GLU A 919 -4.99 -6.53 -12.25
CA GLU A 919 -6.24 -7.05 -11.69
C GLU A 919 -7.41 -6.14 -12.07
N LEU A 920 -8.61 -6.71 -12.19
CA LEU A 920 -9.83 -5.93 -12.43
C LEU A 920 -10.20 -5.09 -11.19
N VAL A 921 -10.89 -3.97 -11.38
CA VAL A 921 -11.32 -3.04 -10.31
C VAL A 921 -12.83 -3.16 -10.09
N ARG A 922 -13.28 -3.16 -8.84
CA ARG A 922 -14.71 -2.99 -8.50
C ARG A 922 -14.98 -1.56 -8.13
N LEU A 923 -16.01 -0.99 -8.72
CA LEU A 923 -16.36 0.42 -8.58
C LEU A 923 -17.67 0.55 -7.83
N THR A 924 -17.72 1.35 -6.77
CA THR A 924 -18.98 1.70 -6.10
C THR A 924 -19.32 3.16 -6.40
N ILE A 925 -20.45 3.39 -7.07
CA ILE A 925 -20.99 4.73 -7.33
C ILE A 925 -22.04 5.07 -6.26
N TYR A 926 -22.10 6.33 -5.81
CA TYR A 926 -23.06 6.83 -4.82
C TYR A 926 -23.87 8.01 -5.37
N TRP A 927 -25.16 8.10 -5.06
CA TRP A 927 -26.02 9.17 -5.56
C TRP A 927 -27.00 9.73 -4.53
N THR A 928 -27.61 10.88 -4.83
CA THR A 928 -28.71 11.46 -4.05
C THR A 928 -30.05 10.82 -4.42
N GLY A 929 -30.92 10.68 -3.43
CA GLY A 929 -32.24 10.13 -3.66
C GLY A 929 -33.18 11.14 -4.31
N VAL A 930 -33.99 10.67 -5.27
CA VAL A 930 -35.13 11.41 -5.84
C VAL A 930 -36.36 11.16 -4.96
N ALA A 931 -37.06 12.23 -4.59
CA ALA A 931 -38.22 12.15 -3.72
C ALA A 931 -39.33 11.28 -4.35
N GLY A 932 -39.82 10.29 -3.60
CA GLY A 932 -40.88 9.39 -4.06
C GLY A 932 -40.44 8.29 -5.03
N ALA A 933 -39.16 8.18 -5.37
CA ALA A 933 -38.65 7.09 -6.23
C ALA A 933 -38.92 5.70 -5.62
N ALA A 934 -39.26 4.73 -6.49
CA ALA A 934 -39.45 3.34 -6.13
C ALA A 934 -38.15 2.52 -6.29
N SER A 935 -37.37 2.81 -7.33
CA SER A 935 -36.07 2.19 -7.63
C SER A 935 -35.16 3.15 -8.39
N TYR A 936 -33.90 2.74 -8.59
CA TYR A 936 -32.91 3.43 -9.41
C TYR A 936 -32.34 2.47 -10.44
N ARG A 937 -32.27 2.90 -11.70
CA ARG A 937 -31.62 2.17 -12.79
C ARG A 937 -30.22 2.73 -12.99
N ILE A 938 -29.24 1.84 -13.06
CA ILE A 938 -27.83 2.16 -13.26
C ILE A 938 -27.47 1.74 -14.67
N TYR A 939 -26.84 2.65 -15.41
CA TYR A 939 -26.36 2.44 -16.76
C TYR A 939 -24.84 2.54 -16.79
N ARG A 940 -24.21 1.79 -17.68
CA ARG A 940 -22.78 1.88 -17.97
C ARG A 940 -22.52 1.64 -19.45
N THR A 941 -21.47 2.20 -20.02
CA THR A 941 -20.92 1.71 -21.30
C THR A 941 -20.66 0.20 -21.29
N ALA A 942 -20.82 -0.44 -22.45
CA ALA A 942 -20.67 -1.89 -22.59
C ALA A 942 -19.21 -2.31 -22.44
N ALA A 943 -18.28 -1.52 -23.00
CA ALA A 943 -16.85 -1.68 -22.88
C ALA A 943 -16.17 -0.41 -22.35
N ALA A 944 -14.90 -0.56 -21.97
CA ALA A 944 -14.03 0.56 -21.69
C ALA A 944 -13.81 1.39 -22.97
N ASP A 945 -13.75 2.71 -22.82
CA ASP A 945 -13.52 3.72 -23.85
C ASP A 945 -14.63 3.85 -24.92
N ASP A 946 -15.76 3.15 -24.75
CA ASP A 946 -16.97 3.43 -25.52
C ASP A 946 -17.44 4.88 -25.28
N PRO A 947 -17.96 5.57 -26.31
CA PRO A 947 -18.34 6.97 -26.20
C PRO A 947 -19.53 7.18 -25.25
N ALA A 948 -19.53 8.30 -24.53
CA ALA A 948 -20.68 8.74 -23.74
C ALA A 948 -21.96 8.77 -24.60
N GLY A 949 -23.11 8.45 -24.01
CA GLY A 949 -24.38 8.31 -24.75
C GLY A 949 -24.63 6.90 -25.30
N THR A 950 -23.68 5.97 -25.16
CA THR A 950 -23.86 4.54 -25.49
C THR A 950 -24.07 3.66 -24.25
N GLU A 951 -24.34 4.25 -23.10
CA GLU A 951 -24.57 3.53 -21.86
C GLU A 951 -25.81 2.62 -21.98
N LEU A 952 -25.72 1.43 -21.38
CA LEU A 952 -26.78 0.43 -21.37
C LEU A 952 -27.06 -0.02 -19.93
N LEU A 953 -28.28 -0.48 -19.69
CA LEU A 953 -28.77 -0.83 -18.35
C LEU A 953 -27.89 -1.92 -17.75
N LEU A 954 -27.27 -1.61 -16.62
CA LEU A 954 -26.41 -2.50 -15.86
C LEU A 954 -27.19 -3.20 -14.74
N GLY A 955 -28.13 -2.49 -14.10
CA GLY A 955 -28.95 -3.05 -13.03
C GLY A 955 -29.98 -2.06 -12.48
N GLU A 956 -30.89 -2.57 -11.64
CA GLU A 956 -31.91 -1.76 -10.97
C GLU A 956 -31.94 -2.10 -9.47
N LEU A 957 -31.98 -1.08 -8.62
CA LEU A 957 -31.96 -1.20 -7.16
C LEU A 957 -33.18 -0.54 -6.51
N PRO A 958 -33.79 -1.13 -5.47
CA PRO A 958 -34.92 -0.53 -4.77
C PRO A 958 -34.48 0.74 -4.02
N ALA A 959 -35.33 1.78 -4.04
CA ALA A 959 -35.01 3.07 -3.41
C ALA A 959 -34.94 3.01 -1.87
N GLY A 960 -35.54 1.98 -1.25
CA GLY A 960 -35.42 1.72 0.19
C GLY A 960 -34.11 1.05 0.61
N GLY A 961 -33.22 0.76 -0.33
CA GLY A 961 -31.88 0.20 -0.09
C GLY A 961 -30.80 1.28 0.06
N ALA A 962 -29.53 0.87 -0.10
CA ALA A 962 -28.42 1.81 -0.15
C ALA A 962 -28.45 2.61 -1.46
N LEU A 963 -28.19 3.92 -1.39
CA LEU A 963 -28.00 4.80 -2.56
C LEU A 963 -26.59 4.66 -3.12
N SER A 964 -26.22 3.41 -3.40
CA SER A 964 -24.92 3.02 -3.90
C SER A 964 -25.02 1.74 -4.72
N PHE A 965 -24.21 1.62 -5.77
CA PHE A 965 -24.14 0.43 -6.60
C PHE A 965 -22.68 0.03 -6.79
N GLU A 966 -22.36 -1.21 -6.40
CA GLU A 966 -21.08 -1.80 -6.72
C GLU A 966 -21.14 -2.53 -8.07
N ASP A 967 -20.33 -2.05 -9.01
CA ASP A 967 -20.07 -2.70 -10.27
C ASP A 967 -18.94 -3.73 -10.14
N THR A 968 -19.33 -5.00 -10.23
CA THR A 968 -18.41 -6.15 -10.24
C THR A 968 -18.04 -6.58 -11.67
N GLY A 969 -18.17 -5.71 -12.66
CA GLY A 969 -17.94 -6.05 -14.07
C GLY A 969 -19.10 -6.83 -14.70
N LEU A 970 -20.34 -6.54 -14.29
CA LEU A 970 -21.52 -7.20 -14.86
C LEU A 970 -21.67 -6.85 -16.34
N ALA A 971 -22.23 -7.78 -17.12
CA ALA A 971 -22.62 -7.50 -18.49
C ALA A 971 -23.82 -6.54 -18.51
N VAL A 972 -23.78 -5.55 -19.39
CA VAL A 972 -24.92 -4.65 -19.61
C VAL A 972 -25.99 -5.34 -20.45
N GLY A 973 -27.24 -4.91 -20.27
CA GLY A 973 -28.38 -5.30 -21.09
C GLY A 973 -28.41 -4.55 -22.43
N THR A 974 -29.61 -4.33 -22.97
CA THR A 974 -29.83 -3.64 -24.25
C THR A 974 -30.65 -2.35 -24.13
N GLU A 975 -31.18 -2.06 -22.94
CA GLU A 975 -31.95 -0.84 -22.68
C GLU A 975 -30.98 0.34 -22.53
N ALA A 976 -31.17 1.38 -23.32
CA ALA A 976 -30.46 2.65 -23.17
C ALA A 976 -31.22 3.57 -22.20
N PRO A 977 -30.53 4.49 -21.50
CA PRO A 977 -31.19 5.46 -20.66
C PRO A 977 -32.05 6.42 -21.50
N LEU A 978 -33.06 7.02 -20.86
CA LEU A 978 -33.88 8.05 -21.50
C LEU A 978 -33.01 9.25 -21.92
N GLN A 979 -33.42 9.90 -23.00
CA GLN A 979 -32.74 11.06 -23.57
C GLN A 979 -33.56 12.32 -23.35
N VAL A 980 -32.89 13.47 -23.31
CA VAL A 980 -33.59 14.76 -23.28
C VAL A 980 -34.59 14.82 -24.45
N GLY A 981 -35.81 15.29 -24.15
CA GLY A 981 -36.95 15.26 -25.07
C GLY A 981 -37.78 13.97 -25.01
N ASP A 982 -37.39 12.98 -24.21
CA ASP A 982 -38.30 11.88 -23.87
C ASP A 982 -39.45 12.38 -23.01
N THR A 983 -40.62 11.82 -23.26
CA THR A 983 -41.73 11.90 -22.33
C THR A 983 -41.62 10.79 -21.30
N GLY A 984 -42.15 11.01 -20.10
CA GLY A 984 -42.41 9.96 -19.14
C GLY A 984 -43.49 8.98 -19.63
N SER A 985 -43.77 7.99 -18.80
CA SER A 985 -44.85 7.03 -18.99
C SER A 985 -46.20 7.74 -19.07
N TRP A 986 -47.07 7.29 -19.98
CA TRP A 986 -48.37 7.91 -20.21
C TRP A 986 -49.36 7.55 -19.09
N ALA A 987 -49.79 8.55 -18.33
CA ALA A 987 -50.81 8.43 -17.30
C ALA A 987 -52.22 8.45 -17.90
N VAL A 988 -53.08 7.53 -17.45
CA VAL A 988 -54.52 7.54 -17.78
C VAL A 988 -55.22 8.66 -17.02
N GLN A 989 -55.96 9.50 -17.73
CA GLN A 989 -56.68 10.63 -17.18
C GLN A 989 -58.21 10.39 -17.22
N PRO A 990 -59.03 11.21 -16.52
CA PRO A 990 -60.48 11.17 -16.66
C PRO A 990 -60.90 11.21 -18.13
N ALA A 991 -61.76 10.27 -18.52
CA ALA A 991 -62.22 10.13 -19.90
C ALA A 991 -63.30 11.18 -20.24
N LEU A 992 -63.38 11.53 -21.53
CA LEU A 992 -64.50 12.29 -22.09
C LEU A 992 -65.81 11.56 -21.84
N THR A 993 -66.87 12.34 -21.59
CA THR A 993 -68.23 11.81 -21.41
C THR A 993 -68.81 11.30 -22.73
N VAL A 994 -68.40 11.88 -23.87
CA VAL A 994 -68.76 11.41 -25.21
C VAL A 994 -67.50 11.04 -26.01
N PRO A 995 -67.31 9.76 -26.35
CA PRO A 995 -66.24 9.32 -27.25
C PRO A 995 -66.26 10.06 -28.59
N ARG A 996 -65.11 10.59 -29.01
CA ARG A 996 -64.99 11.39 -30.24
C ARG A 996 -63.61 11.23 -30.89
N GLU A 997 -63.61 10.97 -32.19
CA GLU A 997 -62.42 11.02 -33.04
C GLU A 997 -62.36 12.35 -33.81
N ALA A 998 -61.14 12.75 -34.17
CA ALA A 998 -60.79 14.02 -34.79
C ALA A 998 -61.48 15.25 -34.16
N PRO A 999 -61.47 15.40 -32.81
CA PRO A 999 -61.94 16.62 -32.16
C PRO A 999 -60.96 17.77 -32.36
N GLY A 1000 -61.46 19.01 -32.36
CA GLY A 1000 -60.60 20.17 -32.16
C GLY A 1000 -60.26 20.26 -30.67
N VAL A 1001 -58.97 20.29 -30.33
CA VAL A 1001 -58.50 20.34 -28.93
C VAL A 1001 -57.70 21.61 -28.71
N ALA A 1002 -57.94 22.26 -27.59
CA ALA A 1002 -57.26 23.49 -27.19
C ALA A 1002 -57.19 23.61 -25.67
N ILE A 1003 -56.26 24.44 -25.19
CA ILE A 1003 -56.13 24.79 -23.78
C ILE A 1003 -56.25 26.30 -23.65
N ALA A 1004 -56.95 26.78 -22.62
CA ALA A 1004 -57.05 28.21 -22.30
C ALA A 1004 -56.92 28.44 -20.79
N ALA A 1005 -56.31 29.56 -20.40
CA ALA A 1005 -56.27 29.98 -19.00
C ALA A 1005 -57.67 30.38 -18.51
N ASP A 1006 -57.96 30.14 -17.24
CA ASP A 1006 -59.15 30.71 -16.61
C ASP A 1006 -59.00 32.24 -16.52
N PRO A 1007 -59.99 33.02 -16.96
CA PRO A 1007 -59.87 34.49 -17.01
C PRO A 1007 -59.83 35.15 -15.61
N THR A 1008 -60.14 34.40 -14.54
CA THR A 1008 -60.29 34.95 -13.19
C THR A 1008 -59.40 34.30 -12.14
N THR A 1009 -58.92 33.07 -12.39
CA THR A 1009 -58.18 32.27 -11.41
C THR A 1009 -56.78 31.91 -11.93
N PRO A 1010 -55.72 32.58 -11.45
CA PRO A 1010 -54.34 32.23 -11.81
C PRO A 1010 -54.03 30.76 -11.49
N GLY A 1011 -53.29 30.08 -12.38
CA GLY A 1011 -52.95 28.66 -12.22
C GLY A 1011 -54.08 27.67 -12.55
N LEU A 1012 -55.30 28.15 -12.82
CA LEU A 1012 -56.39 27.33 -13.34
C LEU A 1012 -56.45 27.47 -14.86
N TRP A 1013 -56.51 26.33 -15.54
CA TRP A 1013 -56.62 26.23 -16.99
C TRP A 1013 -57.76 25.29 -17.36
N HIS A 1014 -58.19 25.32 -18.61
CA HIS A 1014 -59.26 24.47 -19.12
C HIS A 1014 -58.83 23.81 -20.41
N LEU A 1015 -58.96 22.48 -20.47
CA LEU A 1015 -58.75 21.66 -21.66
C LEU A 1015 -60.08 21.43 -22.35
N TYR A 1016 -60.15 21.69 -23.66
CA TYR A 1016 -61.37 21.60 -24.45
C TYR A 1016 -61.29 20.50 -25.49
N ALA A 1017 -62.41 19.80 -25.69
CA ALA A 1017 -62.63 18.90 -26.80
C ALA A 1017 -63.89 19.34 -27.56
N VAL A 1018 -63.69 19.95 -28.73
CA VAL A 1018 -64.73 20.61 -29.53
C VAL A 1018 -65.10 19.77 -30.74
N ALA A 1019 -66.39 19.53 -30.94
CA ALA A 1019 -66.93 18.76 -32.06
C ALA A 1019 -66.25 17.37 -32.20
N GLY A 1020 -65.95 16.91 -33.40
CA GLY A 1020 -65.43 15.56 -33.65
C GLY A 1020 -66.52 14.59 -34.11
N ARG A 1021 -66.18 13.32 -34.27
CA ARG A 1021 -67.09 12.26 -34.71
C ARG A 1021 -67.21 11.19 -33.62
N GLY A 1022 -68.41 10.98 -33.10
CA GLY A 1022 -68.72 9.86 -32.22
C GLY A 1022 -69.31 8.68 -32.99
N ALA A 1023 -69.69 7.63 -32.27
CA ALA A 1023 -70.32 6.44 -32.88
C ALA A 1023 -71.62 6.74 -33.66
N ALA A 1024 -72.35 7.80 -33.28
CA ALA A 1024 -73.61 8.21 -33.92
C ALA A 1024 -73.43 9.24 -35.06
N GLY A 1025 -72.20 9.70 -35.34
CA GLY A 1025 -71.91 10.71 -36.36
C GLY A 1025 -71.16 11.93 -35.82
N VAL A 1026 -71.13 13.01 -36.62
CA VAL A 1026 -70.44 14.26 -36.26
C VAL A 1026 -71.15 15.02 -35.15
N LEU A 1027 -70.37 15.57 -34.21
CA LEU A 1027 -70.84 16.21 -32.98
C LEU A 1027 -70.89 17.74 -33.12
N ARG A 1028 -71.82 18.35 -32.40
CA ARG A 1028 -71.99 19.81 -32.24
C ARG A 1028 -71.58 20.33 -30.87
N THR A 1029 -71.32 19.41 -29.94
CA THR A 1029 -71.03 19.69 -28.54
C THR A 1029 -69.54 19.96 -28.33
N TYR A 1030 -69.23 20.69 -27.26
CA TYR A 1030 -67.89 20.69 -26.68
C TYR A 1030 -67.95 20.11 -25.26
N GLU A 1031 -66.80 19.61 -24.80
CA GLU A 1031 -66.55 19.25 -23.41
C GLU A 1031 -65.33 20.01 -22.92
N HIS A 1032 -65.30 20.32 -21.63
CA HIS A 1032 -64.13 20.92 -20.99
C HIS A 1032 -63.80 20.25 -19.65
N ALA A 1033 -62.53 20.28 -19.29
CA ALA A 1033 -62.04 19.80 -18.00
C ALA A 1033 -61.04 20.81 -17.42
N ALA A 1034 -61.16 21.07 -16.12
CA ALA A 1034 -60.24 21.95 -15.41
C ALA A 1034 -58.87 21.28 -15.24
N ILE A 1035 -57.80 21.99 -15.56
CA ILE A 1035 -56.42 21.66 -15.21
C ILE A 1035 -56.00 22.60 -14.08
N THR A 1036 -55.71 22.05 -12.91
CA THR A 1036 -55.10 22.81 -11.82
C THR A 1036 -53.58 22.68 -11.90
N VAL A 1037 -52.86 23.79 -12.01
CA VAL A 1037 -51.40 23.85 -11.99
C VAL A 1037 -50.96 24.29 -10.60
N ALA A 1038 -50.21 23.43 -9.91
CA ALA A 1038 -49.66 23.72 -8.59
C ALA A 1038 -48.41 24.61 -8.69
N ALA A 1039 -47.93 25.12 -7.54
CA ALA A 1039 -46.77 26.01 -7.48
C ALA A 1039 -45.47 25.32 -7.94
N ASP A 1040 -45.38 23.99 -7.79
CA ASP A 1040 -44.28 23.15 -8.30
C ASP A 1040 -44.47 22.74 -9.78
N SER A 1041 -45.44 23.34 -10.47
CA SER A 1041 -45.82 23.05 -11.86
C SER A 1041 -46.45 21.68 -12.09
N THR A 1042 -46.68 20.87 -11.06
CA THR A 1042 -47.46 19.62 -11.20
C THR A 1042 -48.90 19.95 -11.60
N GLN A 1043 -49.50 19.08 -12.40
CA GLN A 1043 -50.83 19.32 -12.96
C GLN A 1043 -51.81 18.23 -12.54
N THR A 1044 -53.08 18.58 -12.36
CA THR A 1044 -54.17 17.61 -12.16
C THR A 1044 -55.33 17.93 -13.08
N LEU A 1045 -55.80 16.93 -13.84
CA LEU A 1045 -56.99 17.06 -14.69
C LEU A 1045 -58.24 16.64 -13.91
N GLY A 1046 -59.23 17.52 -13.85
CA GLY A 1046 -60.55 17.25 -13.29
C GLY A 1046 -61.45 16.41 -14.22
N PRO A 1047 -62.68 16.10 -13.79
CA PRO A 1047 -63.66 15.41 -14.63
C PRO A 1047 -64.10 16.28 -15.82
N TRP A 1048 -64.41 15.65 -16.93
CA TRP A 1048 -64.97 16.31 -18.12
C TRP A 1048 -66.43 16.70 -17.91
N THR A 1049 -66.76 17.91 -18.32
CA THR A 1049 -68.11 18.47 -18.29
C THR A 1049 -68.56 18.77 -19.72
N ALA A 1050 -69.73 18.26 -20.11
CA ALA A 1050 -70.35 18.58 -21.39
C ALA A 1050 -71.34 19.74 -21.25
N ASP A 1051 -71.20 20.76 -22.08
CA ASP A 1051 -72.21 21.80 -22.22
C ASP A 1051 -73.17 21.45 -23.36
N ALA A 1052 -74.27 20.79 -23.00
CA ALA A 1052 -75.29 20.37 -23.95
C ALA A 1052 -76.17 21.53 -24.46
N ALA A 1053 -76.10 22.71 -23.82
CA ALA A 1053 -76.94 23.86 -24.17
C ALA A 1053 -76.25 24.78 -25.19
N ASN A 1054 -74.93 24.94 -25.11
CA ASN A 1054 -74.15 25.74 -26.05
C ASN A 1054 -73.54 24.88 -27.17
N LEU A 1055 -74.30 24.75 -28.27
CA LEU A 1055 -73.93 23.92 -29.42
C LEU A 1055 -73.37 24.75 -30.57
N LEU A 1056 -72.38 24.19 -31.29
CA LEU A 1056 -71.98 24.71 -32.59
C LEU A 1056 -73.16 24.72 -33.57
N PRO A 1057 -73.23 25.68 -34.53
CA PRO A 1057 -74.31 25.72 -35.52
C PRO A 1057 -74.42 24.45 -36.38
N ALA A 1058 -73.28 23.87 -36.76
CA ALA A 1058 -73.18 22.64 -37.55
C ALA A 1058 -72.17 21.66 -36.94
N GLY A 1059 -72.47 20.36 -37.04
CA GLY A 1059 -71.61 19.29 -36.53
C GLY A 1059 -70.50 18.96 -37.51
N ARG A 1060 -69.28 18.77 -37.02
CA ARG A 1060 -68.09 18.54 -37.86
C ARG A 1060 -66.99 17.77 -37.13
N SER A 1061 -66.11 17.12 -37.89
CA SER A 1061 -64.88 16.46 -37.41
C SER A 1061 -63.66 16.93 -38.23
N GLN A 1062 -62.44 16.53 -37.87
CA GLN A 1062 -61.21 16.89 -38.58
C GLN A 1062 -61.02 18.42 -38.71
N LEU A 1063 -61.49 19.13 -37.68
CA LEU A 1063 -61.28 20.55 -37.49
C LEU A 1063 -60.09 20.78 -36.56
N MET A 1064 -59.57 22.00 -36.57
CA MET A 1064 -58.70 22.51 -35.52
C MET A 1064 -59.48 23.45 -34.60
N ALA A 1065 -59.15 23.41 -33.31
CA ALA A 1065 -59.61 24.39 -32.34
C ALA A 1065 -58.42 25.28 -31.95
N PHE A 1066 -58.56 26.60 -32.13
CA PHE A 1066 -57.51 27.56 -31.75
C PHE A 1066 -57.90 28.24 -30.45
N ALA A 1067 -57.06 28.14 -29.43
CA ALA A 1067 -57.08 29.11 -28.35
C ALA A 1067 -56.28 30.32 -28.83
N VAL A 1068 -56.92 31.49 -28.79
CA VAL A 1068 -56.32 32.75 -29.22
C VAL A 1068 -56.42 33.73 -28.06
N ASP A 1069 -55.28 34.07 -27.50
CA ASP A 1069 -55.16 35.21 -26.60
C ASP A 1069 -54.17 36.24 -27.15
N ARG A 1070 -53.58 37.05 -26.27
CA ARG A 1070 -52.65 38.11 -26.64
C ARG A 1070 -51.30 37.58 -27.13
N SER A 1071 -50.93 36.34 -26.79
CA SER A 1071 -49.72 35.68 -27.29
C SER A 1071 -49.80 35.43 -28.79
N GLU A 1072 -50.92 34.88 -29.28
CA GLU A 1072 -51.11 34.61 -30.72
C GLU A 1072 -51.57 35.87 -31.48
N ALA A 1073 -52.33 36.74 -30.81
CA ALA A 1073 -52.90 37.94 -31.41
C ALA A 1073 -52.83 39.14 -30.45
N SER A 1074 -51.78 39.95 -30.57
CA SER A 1074 -51.53 41.14 -29.74
C SER A 1074 -52.67 42.17 -29.68
N ARG A 1075 -53.63 42.10 -30.62
CA ARG A 1075 -54.85 42.92 -30.67
C ARG A 1075 -55.95 42.44 -29.73
N VAL A 1076 -55.88 41.20 -29.23
CA VAL A 1076 -56.81 40.65 -28.24
C VAL A 1076 -56.63 41.36 -26.89
N ALA A 1077 -57.74 41.63 -26.20
CA ALA A 1077 -57.72 42.28 -24.90
C ALA A 1077 -56.98 41.42 -23.86
N VAL A 1078 -56.21 42.08 -22.98
CA VAL A 1078 -55.47 41.41 -21.90
C VAL A 1078 -56.44 40.58 -21.04
N GLY A 1079 -56.09 39.32 -20.78
CA GLY A 1079 -56.87 38.39 -19.95
C GLY A 1079 -58.08 37.75 -20.64
N ALA A 1080 -58.29 38.02 -21.94
CA ALA A 1080 -59.33 37.35 -22.73
C ALA A 1080 -58.72 36.27 -23.63
N THR A 1081 -59.27 35.06 -23.56
CA THR A 1081 -58.96 33.97 -24.49
C THR A 1081 -60.22 33.58 -25.27
N TYR A 1082 -60.09 33.45 -26.58
CA TYR A 1082 -61.17 33.03 -27.46
C TYR A 1082 -60.86 31.67 -28.06
N LEU A 1083 -61.86 30.79 -28.09
CA LEU A 1083 -61.77 29.50 -28.73
C LEU A 1083 -62.39 29.58 -30.12
N TYR A 1084 -61.62 29.32 -31.17
CA TYR A 1084 -62.10 29.24 -32.55
C TYR A 1084 -62.22 27.79 -33.00
N ALA A 1085 -63.43 27.34 -33.32
CA ALA A 1085 -63.70 26.08 -34.00
C ALA A 1085 -63.77 26.32 -35.52
N ALA A 1086 -62.72 25.93 -36.24
CA ALA A 1086 -62.61 26.21 -37.67
C ALA A 1086 -63.34 25.19 -38.55
N ALA A 1087 -63.14 25.31 -39.87
CA ALA A 1087 -63.76 24.43 -40.86
C ALA A 1087 -63.42 22.94 -40.62
N GLY A 1088 -64.30 22.04 -41.02
CA GLY A 1088 -64.10 20.59 -40.84
C GLY A 1088 -64.95 19.79 -41.82
N ALA A 1089 -65.08 18.49 -41.60
CA ALA A 1089 -65.88 17.58 -42.41
C ALA A 1089 -67.19 17.17 -41.70
N ASP A 1090 -68.30 17.13 -42.44
CA ASP A 1090 -69.57 16.59 -41.95
C ASP A 1090 -69.62 15.04 -41.97
N ALA A 1091 -70.79 14.46 -41.73
CA ALA A 1091 -70.97 13.01 -41.75
C ALA A 1091 -70.69 12.37 -43.12
N ALA A 1092 -70.96 13.10 -44.22
CA ALA A 1092 -70.75 12.66 -45.60
C ALA A 1092 -69.33 12.93 -46.11
N GLY A 1093 -68.49 13.60 -45.32
CA GLY A 1093 -67.14 14.01 -45.73
C GLY A 1093 -67.11 15.33 -46.52
N ALA A 1094 -68.23 16.06 -46.59
CA ALA A 1094 -68.27 17.38 -47.20
C ALA A 1094 -67.80 18.44 -46.20
N THR A 1095 -67.18 19.51 -46.70
CA THR A 1095 -66.61 20.55 -45.82
C THR A 1095 -67.69 21.44 -45.21
N VAL A 1096 -67.71 21.55 -43.89
CA VAL A 1096 -68.40 22.58 -43.09
C VAL A 1096 -67.45 23.77 -42.96
N ARG A 1097 -67.82 24.91 -43.53
CA ARG A 1097 -66.86 25.98 -43.85
C ARG A 1097 -66.81 27.11 -42.84
N ASP A 1098 -67.80 27.21 -41.97
CA ASP A 1098 -67.89 28.29 -40.99
C ASP A 1098 -66.81 28.15 -39.93
N THR A 1099 -66.09 29.23 -39.66
CA THR A 1099 -65.25 29.36 -38.47
C THR A 1099 -66.08 30.03 -37.38
N ASN A 1100 -66.26 29.32 -36.25
CA ASN A 1100 -67.02 29.79 -35.12
C ASN A 1100 -66.08 30.16 -33.96
N ALA A 1101 -66.40 31.20 -33.20
CA ALA A 1101 -65.63 31.60 -32.03
C ALA A 1101 -66.52 31.80 -30.80
N ALA A 1102 -65.95 31.54 -29.62
CA ALA A 1102 -66.58 31.77 -28.33
C ALA A 1102 -65.55 32.28 -27.32
N LEU A 1103 -65.98 33.17 -26.42
CA LEU A 1103 -65.16 33.65 -25.30
C LEU A 1103 -65.08 32.57 -24.21
N VAL A 1104 -63.88 32.32 -23.69
CA VAL A 1104 -63.66 31.49 -22.50
C VAL A 1104 -64.12 32.24 -21.25
N GLN A 1105 -65.02 31.65 -20.48
CA GLN A 1105 -65.56 32.23 -19.24
C GLN A 1105 -64.92 31.58 -18.00
N ALA A 1106 -65.06 32.24 -16.85
CA ALA A 1106 -64.65 31.69 -15.56
C ALA A 1106 -65.32 30.32 -15.31
N GLY A 1107 -64.53 29.34 -14.84
CA GLY A 1107 -64.99 27.96 -14.68
C GLY A 1107 -65.01 27.13 -15.97
N GLY A 1108 -64.53 27.70 -17.07
CA GLY A 1108 -64.23 26.99 -18.32
C GLY A 1108 -65.39 26.86 -19.29
N THR A 1109 -66.60 27.30 -18.95
CA THR A 1109 -67.71 27.35 -19.92
C THR A 1109 -67.41 28.35 -21.03
N LEU A 1110 -67.95 28.12 -22.22
CA LEU A 1110 -67.84 29.03 -23.34
C LEU A 1110 -69.08 29.91 -23.45
N ALA A 1111 -68.88 31.19 -23.82
CA ALA A 1111 -69.98 32.02 -24.30
C ALA A 1111 -70.62 31.42 -25.57
N ALA A 1112 -71.80 31.91 -25.97
CA ALA A 1112 -72.48 31.39 -27.16
C ALA A 1112 -71.59 31.49 -28.42
N TRP A 1113 -71.53 30.40 -29.19
CA TRP A 1113 -70.76 30.35 -30.44
C TRP A 1113 -71.26 31.38 -31.46
N GLN A 1114 -70.35 32.15 -32.04
CA GLN A 1114 -70.63 33.13 -33.08
C GLN A 1114 -69.88 32.76 -34.36
N VAL A 1115 -70.52 32.84 -35.53
CA VAL A 1115 -69.83 32.69 -36.82
C VAL A 1115 -68.98 33.93 -37.05
N GLN A 1116 -67.68 33.73 -37.31
CA GLN A 1116 -66.72 34.82 -37.56
C GLN A 1116 -66.46 35.01 -39.06
N ASP A 1117 -66.24 33.92 -39.80
CA ASP A 1117 -66.02 33.95 -41.24
C ASP A 1117 -66.31 32.56 -41.87
N THR A 1118 -66.40 32.48 -43.19
CA THR A 1118 -66.60 31.22 -43.94
C THR A 1118 -65.40 30.94 -44.85
N MET A 1119 -64.68 29.85 -44.56
CA MET A 1119 -63.45 29.47 -45.25
C MET A 1119 -63.69 29.11 -46.71
N THR A 1120 -63.01 29.81 -47.63
CA THR A 1120 -63.11 29.60 -49.09
C THR A 1120 -61.73 29.43 -49.71
N PRO A 1121 -61.41 28.27 -50.34
CA PRO A 1121 -62.19 27.03 -50.42
C PRO A 1121 -62.31 26.32 -49.06
N GLY A 1122 -63.33 25.47 -48.90
CA GLY A 1122 -63.54 24.70 -47.66
C GLY A 1122 -62.43 23.69 -47.40
N ARG A 1123 -62.09 23.46 -46.13
CA ARG A 1123 -61.02 22.54 -45.72
C ARG A 1123 -61.44 21.62 -44.57
N ALA A 1124 -60.82 20.45 -44.49
CA ALA A 1124 -60.89 19.51 -43.37
C ALA A 1124 -59.58 18.71 -43.32
N GLY A 1125 -59.15 18.25 -42.14
CA GLY A 1125 -57.91 17.48 -41.99
C GLY A 1125 -56.67 18.28 -42.43
N TYR A 1126 -56.64 19.57 -42.15
CA TYR A 1126 -55.52 20.45 -42.45
C TYR A 1126 -54.63 20.62 -41.22
N GLY A 1127 -53.34 20.90 -41.42
CA GLY A 1127 -52.48 21.42 -40.36
C GLY A 1127 -52.84 22.89 -40.09
N ALA A 1128 -52.59 23.38 -38.89
CA ALA A 1128 -52.95 24.73 -38.52
C ALA A 1128 -52.02 25.37 -37.50
N ALA A 1129 -52.00 26.70 -37.49
CA ALA A 1129 -51.29 27.50 -36.49
C ALA A 1129 -52.05 28.79 -36.22
N ALA A 1130 -52.01 29.28 -34.98
CA ALA A 1130 -52.40 30.65 -34.65
C ALA A 1130 -51.14 31.40 -34.23
N ALA A 1131 -50.84 32.49 -34.91
CA ALA A 1131 -49.66 33.31 -34.63
C ALA A 1131 -49.78 34.66 -35.32
N ASN A 1132 -49.06 35.66 -34.82
CA ASN A 1132 -48.89 36.96 -35.48
C ASN A 1132 -50.22 37.61 -35.94
N ASN A 1133 -51.24 37.60 -35.08
CA ASN A 1133 -52.59 38.09 -35.37
C ASN A 1133 -53.28 37.38 -36.55
N ARG A 1134 -52.95 36.12 -36.83
CA ARG A 1134 -53.52 35.34 -37.94
C ARG A 1134 -53.81 33.90 -37.53
N LEU A 1135 -54.84 33.34 -38.16
CA LEU A 1135 -55.09 31.90 -38.19
C LEU A 1135 -54.61 31.35 -39.52
N TYR A 1136 -53.76 30.34 -39.51
CA TYR A 1136 -53.21 29.69 -40.69
C TYR A 1136 -53.72 28.26 -40.83
N VAL A 1137 -53.94 27.83 -42.08
CA VAL A 1137 -54.34 26.46 -42.42
C VAL A 1137 -53.55 25.95 -43.63
N PHE A 1138 -53.13 24.68 -43.56
CA PHE A 1138 -52.17 24.07 -44.46
C PHE A 1138 -52.68 22.71 -44.96
N GLY A 1139 -52.83 22.58 -46.28
CA GLY A 1139 -53.35 21.35 -46.90
C GLY A 1139 -54.83 21.09 -46.62
N GLY A 1140 -55.30 19.86 -46.85
CA GLY A 1140 -56.67 19.43 -46.52
C GLY A 1140 -57.81 20.14 -47.27
N GLN A 1141 -57.56 20.66 -48.48
CA GLN A 1141 -58.59 21.36 -49.25
C GLN A 1141 -59.66 20.39 -49.77
N GLY A 1142 -60.93 20.67 -49.48
CA GLY A 1142 -62.05 19.83 -49.90
C GLY A 1142 -62.05 18.43 -49.26
N ALA A 1143 -61.48 18.29 -48.06
CA ALA A 1143 -61.28 17.00 -47.38
C ALA A 1143 -60.40 16.00 -48.18
N ALA A 1144 -59.41 16.53 -48.92
CA ALA A 1144 -58.47 15.77 -49.72
C ALA A 1144 -57.03 16.32 -49.58
N PRO A 1145 -56.00 15.53 -49.93
CA PRO A 1145 -54.62 16.00 -49.98
C PRO A 1145 -54.48 17.27 -50.85
N SER A 1146 -53.76 18.26 -50.35
CA SER A 1146 -53.52 19.52 -51.06
C SER A 1146 -52.22 20.17 -50.61
N THR A 1147 -51.57 20.90 -51.51
CA THR A 1147 -50.44 21.79 -51.19
C THR A 1147 -50.89 23.22 -50.87
N SER A 1148 -52.17 23.52 -51.04
CA SER A 1148 -52.68 24.88 -50.87
C SER A 1148 -52.67 25.31 -49.40
N THR A 1149 -52.48 26.60 -49.18
CA THR A 1149 -52.46 27.22 -47.86
C THR A 1149 -53.41 28.41 -47.81
N ALA A 1150 -53.91 28.75 -46.63
CA ALA A 1150 -54.75 29.93 -46.43
C ALA A 1150 -54.56 30.53 -45.04
N SER A 1151 -54.91 31.80 -44.88
CA SER A 1151 -54.97 32.46 -43.57
C SER A 1151 -56.15 33.41 -43.47
N ALA A 1152 -56.58 33.69 -42.25
CA ALA A 1152 -57.46 34.81 -41.93
C ALA A 1152 -56.80 35.72 -40.90
N GLU A 1153 -56.83 37.03 -41.14
CA GLU A 1153 -56.33 38.02 -40.19
C GLU A 1153 -57.33 38.21 -39.05
N ILE A 1154 -56.82 38.26 -37.83
CA ILE A 1154 -57.58 38.55 -36.62
C ILE A 1154 -57.57 40.07 -36.45
N CYS A 1155 -58.74 40.69 -36.53
CA CYS A 1155 -58.94 42.10 -36.16
C CYS A 1155 -58.08 43.11 -36.97
N ALA A 1156 -58.38 43.43 -38.24
CA ALA A 1156 -57.56 44.33 -39.08
C ALA A 1156 -57.48 45.81 -38.60
N GLY A 1157 -56.58 46.10 -37.66
CA GLY A 1157 -56.16 47.45 -37.26
C GLY A 1157 -57.09 48.26 -36.32
N PRO A 1158 -56.66 49.45 -35.85
CA PRO A 1158 -57.47 50.32 -34.98
C PRO A 1158 -58.66 50.88 -35.76
N GLY A 1159 -59.85 50.29 -35.55
CA GLY A 1159 -61.09 50.59 -36.29
C GLY A 1159 -61.73 49.36 -36.93
N GLY A 1160 -61.02 48.23 -37.02
CA GLY A 1160 -61.55 46.94 -37.45
C GLY A 1160 -62.17 46.17 -36.29
N GLY A 1161 -63.43 46.48 -35.93
CA GLY A 1161 -64.37 45.52 -35.31
C GLY A 1161 -64.05 44.87 -33.95
N CYS A 1162 -62.90 45.11 -33.30
CA CYS A 1162 -62.52 44.40 -32.05
C CYS A 1162 -63.35 44.77 -30.79
N THR A 1163 -64.52 45.39 -30.93
CA THR A 1163 -65.34 45.85 -29.81
C THR A 1163 -66.63 45.06 -29.70
N GLY A 1164 -66.78 44.27 -28.62
CA GLY A 1164 -68.08 43.78 -28.14
C GLY A 1164 -68.45 42.30 -28.42
N GLY A 1165 -67.54 41.49 -28.97
CA GLY A 1165 -67.70 40.04 -29.24
C GLY A 1165 -66.35 39.34 -29.49
N PRO A 1166 -66.32 38.06 -29.90
CA PRO A 1166 -65.09 37.41 -30.36
C PRO A 1166 -64.44 38.18 -31.51
N PRO A 1167 -63.10 38.26 -31.57
CA PRO A 1167 -62.41 39.02 -32.61
C PRO A 1167 -62.80 38.56 -34.02
N GLU A 1168 -63.21 39.51 -34.87
CA GLU A 1168 -63.59 39.26 -36.26
C GLU A 1168 -62.41 38.73 -37.08
N LEU A 1169 -62.70 37.76 -37.95
CA LEU A 1169 -61.75 37.25 -38.94
C LEU A 1169 -61.95 37.97 -40.28
N VAL A 1170 -60.89 38.56 -40.80
CA VAL A 1170 -60.94 39.35 -42.04
C VAL A 1170 -60.56 38.48 -43.22
N ASN A 1171 -61.55 37.74 -43.74
CA ASN A 1171 -61.50 36.89 -44.93
C ASN A 1171 -60.40 35.82 -44.93
N TRP A 1172 -60.79 34.57 -45.16
CA TRP A 1172 -59.86 33.52 -45.56
C TRP A 1172 -59.28 33.78 -46.95
N ASN A 1173 -57.98 34.07 -47.01
CA ASN A 1173 -57.24 34.33 -48.24
C ASN A 1173 -56.10 33.32 -48.46
N ALA A 1174 -55.79 33.01 -49.71
CA ALA A 1174 -54.62 32.20 -50.04
C ALA A 1174 -53.33 32.96 -49.68
N LEU A 1175 -52.36 32.28 -49.04
CA LEU A 1175 -51.07 32.90 -48.68
C LEU A 1175 -50.16 33.17 -49.88
N GLY A 1176 -50.47 32.60 -51.05
CA GLY A 1176 -49.57 32.60 -52.20
C GLY A 1176 -48.38 31.65 -52.04
N LEU A 1177 -48.41 30.78 -51.02
CA LEU A 1177 -47.41 29.76 -50.74
C LEU A 1177 -48.02 28.37 -50.90
N SER A 1178 -47.18 27.42 -51.31
CA SER A 1178 -47.55 26.01 -51.43
C SER A 1178 -46.66 25.16 -50.55
N LEU A 1179 -47.23 24.12 -49.97
CA LEU A 1179 -46.47 23.05 -49.33
C LEU A 1179 -45.59 22.33 -50.35
N ASN A 1180 -44.46 21.80 -49.89
CA ASN A 1180 -43.58 20.94 -50.69
C ASN A 1180 -44.23 19.58 -50.95
N VAL A 1181 -45.03 19.10 -50.00
CA VAL A 1181 -45.77 17.83 -50.09
C VAL A 1181 -47.26 18.12 -49.92
N GLU A 1182 -48.11 17.48 -50.72
CA GLU A 1182 -49.55 17.57 -50.50
C GLU A 1182 -49.95 16.80 -49.24
N ARG A 1183 -50.79 17.40 -48.41
CA ARG A 1183 -51.14 16.84 -47.11
C ARG A 1183 -52.64 16.87 -46.85
N TYR A 1184 -53.13 15.81 -46.21
CA TYR A 1184 -54.42 15.73 -45.53
C TYR A 1184 -54.26 14.86 -44.29
N LEU A 1185 -55.00 15.18 -43.22
CA LEU A 1185 -54.81 14.66 -41.87
C LEU A 1185 -53.35 14.75 -41.41
N THR A 1186 -52.71 15.89 -41.63
CA THR A 1186 -51.35 16.18 -41.15
C THR A 1186 -51.38 16.71 -39.73
N GLY A 1187 -50.36 16.40 -38.95
CA GLY A 1187 -50.11 17.05 -37.67
C GLY A 1187 -49.43 18.40 -37.89
N SER A 1188 -49.66 19.35 -36.98
CA SER A 1188 -48.99 20.64 -36.98
C SER A 1188 -48.50 21.00 -35.58
N ALA A 1189 -47.30 21.53 -35.47
CA ALA A 1189 -46.69 21.97 -34.22
C ALA A 1189 -46.12 23.39 -34.38
N VAL A 1190 -46.22 24.20 -33.33
CA VAL A 1190 -45.82 25.60 -33.33
C VAL A 1190 -44.76 25.80 -32.25
N GLU A 1191 -43.50 25.99 -32.64
CA GLU A 1191 -42.42 26.28 -31.72
C GLU A 1191 -41.89 27.69 -31.96
N SER A 1192 -42.14 28.60 -31.03
CA SER A 1192 -41.65 29.97 -31.05
C SER A 1192 -42.04 30.79 -32.28
N ALA A 1193 -41.29 30.76 -33.39
CA ALA A 1193 -41.61 31.40 -34.68
C ALA A 1193 -41.73 30.39 -35.83
N PHE A 1194 -41.62 29.10 -35.54
CA PHE A 1194 -41.57 28.00 -36.49
C PHE A 1194 -42.87 27.20 -36.47
N ILE A 1195 -43.43 26.96 -37.65
CA ILE A 1195 -44.57 26.06 -37.86
C ILE A 1195 -44.05 24.81 -38.55
N PHE A 1196 -44.22 23.67 -37.91
CA PHE A 1196 -43.88 22.36 -38.44
C PHE A 1196 -45.15 21.64 -38.90
N LEU A 1197 -45.08 21.04 -40.08
CA LEU A 1197 -46.09 20.13 -40.62
C LEU A 1197 -45.52 18.73 -40.68
N VAL A 1198 -46.18 17.81 -40.00
CA VAL A 1198 -45.65 16.47 -39.72
C VAL A 1198 -46.61 15.43 -40.26
N GLY A 1199 -46.09 14.52 -41.10
CA GLY A 1199 -46.86 13.42 -41.67
C GLY A 1199 -48.14 13.85 -42.41
N GLY A 1200 -49.15 13.00 -42.39
CA GLY A 1200 -50.38 13.12 -43.16
C GLY A 1200 -50.45 12.08 -44.27
N GLN A 1201 -51.45 12.20 -45.14
CA GLN A 1201 -51.57 11.39 -46.35
C GLN A 1201 -51.49 12.24 -47.62
N SER A 1202 -50.85 11.67 -48.64
CA SER A 1202 -50.78 12.23 -49.99
C SER A 1202 -51.84 11.61 -50.92
N THR A 1203 -51.85 12.00 -52.20
CA THR A 1203 -52.76 11.44 -53.21
C THR A 1203 -52.63 9.91 -53.27
N GLY A 1204 -53.78 9.22 -53.27
CA GLY A 1204 -53.85 7.76 -53.20
C GLY A 1204 -54.00 7.20 -51.78
N GLY A 1205 -54.03 8.05 -50.75
CA GLY A 1205 -54.24 7.63 -49.35
C GLY A 1205 -53.00 7.07 -48.68
N VAL A 1206 -51.81 7.35 -49.23
CA VAL A 1206 -50.53 6.86 -48.71
C VAL A 1206 -50.06 7.76 -47.58
N PRO A 1207 -49.77 7.23 -46.37
CA PRO A 1207 -49.18 8.03 -45.30
C PRO A 1207 -47.77 8.50 -45.69
N THR A 1208 -47.36 9.67 -45.24
CA THR A 1208 -46.01 10.21 -45.45
C THR A 1208 -45.24 10.32 -44.14
N ALA A 1209 -43.93 10.12 -44.20
CA ALA A 1209 -42.99 10.41 -43.11
C ALA A 1209 -42.46 11.86 -43.18
N SER A 1210 -42.79 12.59 -44.25
CA SER A 1210 -42.17 13.89 -44.50
C SER A 1210 -42.51 14.94 -43.45
N THR A 1211 -41.53 15.77 -43.15
CA THR A 1211 -41.70 16.99 -42.36
C THR A 1211 -41.36 18.20 -43.21
N GLU A 1212 -42.08 19.30 -43.05
CA GLU A 1212 -41.71 20.60 -43.60
C GLU A 1212 -42.00 21.69 -42.60
N LEU A 1213 -41.27 22.80 -42.69
CA LEU A 1213 -41.41 23.93 -41.78
C LEU A 1213 -41.48 25.26 -42.52
N THR A 1214 -42.04 26.26 -41.85
CA THR A 1214 -42.05 27.66 -42.28
C THR A 1214 -41.89 28.58 -41.07
N VAL A 1215 -41.53 29.83 -41.31
CA VAL A 1215 -41.38 30.90 -40.30
C VAL A 1215 -42.42 31.98 -40.57
N TRP A 1216 -43.07 32.51 -39.52
CA TRP A 1216 -44.15 33.49 -39.66
C TRP A 1216 -43.81 34.94 -39.37
#